data_AF-A0A9E9LE69-F1
#
_entry.id   AF-A0A9E9LE69-F1
#
_cell.length_a   1.000
_cell.length_b   1.000
_cell.length_c   1.000
_cell.angle_alpha   90.00
_cell.angle_beta   90.00
_cell.angle_gamma   90.00
#
_symmetry.space_group_name_H-M   'P 1'
#
loop_
_entity.id
_entity.type
_entity.pdbx_description
1 polymer ?
#
loop_
_entity_poly.entity_id
_entity_poly.type
_entity_poly.pdbx_seq_one_letter_code
_entity_poly.pdbx_strand_id
1 'polypeptide(L)'
;MRAQLHTEDRLSASIRPVAARVTRIITEVTLGRGNASLKELAGAVSELESVAPELAGPIAASLKKDKTEWENHIARNTCSAGTCFLPRSAPCQVACPAHIDIPSMMAHVGHGDFSKSLEVLSKDTPLPDSCGLVCPAPCEYECVQNTVSGEPVFIRPMKHVAARCAEIRPELKKAAPTGKKIAIVGCGPAGLTAAYYLAQKGHSVEIFDEREHPGGVMRYGIPNYRLPDYKLYAEIDVIKNLGVKIHLGYTVRQAREFQDKGYDATLLATGMQNSKRLGVPGDDQDFVIGGMDFLSAVRSGKNPRVGPHVIVIGGGNAAIDVAMTAFRQGATKVQMWYRRNRKQMPANPHEVELALAEGVELVEFWAPTRIFPDKRIEFERSRYAPDAKTTPPVTVRADQIFAGIGQEADLGWLDGTKIETKWGNIVCDPVTLQTGEPGIFAGGDIAHGASTVVAAIGSGKRAAESIHSWLMGIPADFESLEPKRRDEVPFLPSTPQQRTSSDRAHIEENDPLTRRVSHDFMQKDWDEKVAAVEAERCLRCDICIGCGLCELACMEVGAEALKMVETKGGRMVFKDFTTPAEKCIGCGACTSVCPTGAIIVEDRDGFRITEITGTIVRKQPLQVCSCCGETFSASARQYHKTRDTLGKKVLEEMLCPACARIQSAKSMKEMQWMAQLF
;
A
#
# COMPACT_ATOMS: atom_id res chain seq x y z
N MET A 1 9.12 -16.29 -23.06
CA MET A 1 10.59 -16.43 -22.88
C MET A 1 11.01 -16.45 -21.41
N ARG A 2 10.72 -15.44 -20.57
CA ARG A 2 11.04 -15.46 -19.12
C ARG A 2 10.62 -16.74 -18.40
N ALA A 3 9.37 -17.18 -18.56
CA ALA A 3 8.89 -18.45 -17.99
C ALA A 3 9.73 -19.68 -18.39
N GLN A 4 10.31 -19.69 -19.60
CA GLN A 4 11.19 -20.77 -20.04
C GLN A 4 12.60 -20.66 -19.44
N LEU A 5 13.09 -19.44 -19.14
CA LEU A 5 14.36 -19.23 -18.45
C LEU A 5 14.33 -19.72 -16.99
N HIS A 6 13.16 -19.68 -16.34
CA HIS A 6 13.01 -20.15 -14.94
C HIS A 6 12.81 -21.67 -14.80
N THR A 7 12.65 -22.41 -15.89
CA THR A 7 12.51 -23.87 -15.86
C THR A 7 13.85 -24.51 -16.21
N GLU A 8 14.58 -24.96 -15.18
CA GLU A 8 15.95 -25.48 -15.31
C GLU A 8 16.05 -26.67 -16.30
N ASP A 9 14.96 -27.43 -16.48
CA ASP A 9 14.87 -28.59 -17.37
C ASP A 9 14.57 -28.28 -18.84
N ARG A 10 14.19 -27.04 -19.20
CA ARG A 10 13.70 -26.72 -20.56
C ARG A 10 14.74 -26.12 -21.49
N LEU A 11 15.82 -25.53 -20.97
CA LEU A 11 16.86 -24.88 -21.78
C LEU A 11 18.24 -25.37 -21.35
N SER A 12 19.01 -25.87 -22.31
CA SER A 12 20.40 -26.30 -22.11
C SER A 12 21.28 -25.13 -21.67
N ALA A 13 22.41 -25.45 -21.03
CA ALA A 13 23.40 -24.45 -20.60
C ALA A 13 23.98 -23.61 -21.74
N SER A 14 23.92 -24.09 -23.00
CA SER A 14 24.34 -23.36 -24.19
C SER A 14 23.27 -22.39 -24.73
N ILE A 15 21.98 -22.71 -24.57
CA ILE A 15 20.88 -21.88 -25.08
C ILE A 15 20.54 -20.74 -24.09
N ARG A 16 20.64 -21.01 -22.78
CA ARG A 16 20.19 -20.10 -21.73
C ARG A 16 20.82 -18.69 -21.79
N PRO A 17 22.15 -18.52 -22.00
CA PRO A 17 22.75 -17.19 -22.11
C PRO A 17 22.22 -16.40 -23.32
N VAL A 18 22.04 -17.06 -24.48
CA VAL A 18 21.52 -16.45 -25.71
C VAL A 18 20.06 -16.00 -25.51
N ALA A 19 19.23 -16.86 -24.93
CA ALA A 19 17.84 -16.54 -24.60
C ALA A 19 17.72 -15.42 -23.56
N ALA A 20 18.60 -15.40 -22.55
CA ALA A 20 18.66 -14.33 -21.55
C ALA A 20 19.03 -12.98 -22.19
N ARG A 21 20.01 -12.97 -23.10
CA ARG A 21 20.42 -11.77 -23.85
C ARG A 21 19.29 -11.22 -24.71
N VAL A 22 18.61 -12.06 -25.49
CA VAL A 22 17.43 -11.64 -26.29
C VAL A 22 16.34 -11.06 -25.37
N THR A 23 16.07 -11.72 -24.23
CA THR A 23 15.08 -11.23 -23.26
C THR A 23 15.49 -9.88 -22.66
N ARG A 24 16.78 -9.71 -22.35
CA ARG A 24 17.34 -8.47 -21.80
C ARG A 24 17.11 -7.32 -22.78
N ILE A 25 17.51 -7.48 -24.03
CA ILE A 25 17.39 -6.44 -25.06
C ILE A 25 15.91 -6.08 -25.30
N ILE A 26 15.00 -7.06 -25.36
CA ILE A 26 13.55 -6.79 -25.43
C ILE A 26 13.09 -5.95 -24.24
N THR A 27 13.55 -6.31 -23.04
CA THR A 27 13.20 -5.58 -21.81
C THR A 27 13.76 -4.16 -21.84
N GLU A 28 14.99 -3.95 -22.33
CA GLU A 28 15.60 -2.63 -22.49
C GLU A 28 14.82 -1.76 -23.47
N VAL A 29 14.43 -2.32 -24.62
CA VAL A 29 13.59 -1.63 -25.61
C VAL A 29 12.24 -1.25 -25.00
N THR A 30 11.62 -2.14 -24.24
CA THR A 30 10.34 -1.87 -23.56
C THR A 30 10.44 -0.89 -22.38
N LEU A 31 11.65 -0.48 -22.01
CA LEU A 31 11.92 0.58 -21.04
C LEU A 31 12.37 1.89 -21.72
N GLY A 32 12.33 1.95 -23.06
CA GLY A 32 12.72 3.14 -23.82
C GLY A 32 14.19 3.25 -24.16
N ARG A 33 14.97 2.18 -24.03
CA ARG A 33 16.38 2.24 -24.42
C ARG A 33 16.49 2.16 -25.95
N GLY A 34 17.03 3.24 -26.53
CA GLY A 34 17.07 3.67 -27.94
C GLY A 34 17.31 2.64 -29.08
N ASN A 35 17.31 3.14 -30.32
CA ASN A 35 17.41 2.38 -31.59
C ASN A 35 18.60 1.40 -31.70
N ALA A 36 19.69 1.60 -30.95
CA ALA A 36 20.83 0.69 -30.92
C ALA A 36 20.43 -0.72 -30.44
N SER A 37 19.55 -0.78 -29.43
CA SER A 37 19.02 -2.02 -28.86
C SER A 37 18.20 -2.83 -29.88
N LEU A 38 17.47 -2.18 -30.78
CA LEU A 38 16.66 -2.87 -31.80
C LEU A 38 17.52 -3.56 -32.87
N LYS A 39 18.65 -2.95 -33.25
CA LYS A 39 19.61 -3.57 -34.16
C LYS A 39 20.33 -4.74 -33.50
N GLU A 40 20.73 -4.58 -32.23
CA GLU A 40 21.30 -5.66 -31.42
C GLU A 40 20.31 -6.82 -31.27
N LEU A 41 19.03 -6.52 -31.08
CA LEU A 41 17.98 -7.52 -30.94
C LEU A 41 17.86 -8.41 -32.19
N ALA A 42 17.88 -7.81 -33.39
CA ALA A 42 17.82 -8.58 -34.62
C ALA A 42 18.99 -9.57 -34.77
N GLY A 43 20.21 -9.15 -34.43
CA GLY A 43 21.38 -10.03 -34.41
C GLY A 43 21.26 -11.14 -33.35
N ALA A 44 20.83 -10.78 -32.13
CA ALA A 44 20.68 -11.73 -31.04
C ALA A 44 19.56 -12.77 -31.31
N VAL A 45 18.47 -12.36 -31.98
CA VAL A 45 17.40 -13.27 -32.41
C VAL A 45 17.90 -14.22 -33.49
N SER A 46 18.72 -13.76 -34.45
CA SER A 46 19.31 -14.65 -35.46
C SER A 46 20.24 -15.71 -34.85
N GLU A 47 21.02 -15.34 -33.84
CA GLU A 47 21.81 -16.32 -33.08
C GLU A 47 20.89 -17.31 -32.34
N LEU A 48 19.81 -16.83 -31.71
CA LEU A 48 18.83 -17.69 -31.04
C LEU A 48 18.12 -18.64 -32.01
N GLU A 49 17.82 -18.20 -33.24
CA GLU A 49 17.24 -19.06 -34.28
C GLU A 49 18.14 -20.25 -34.60
N SER A 50 19.47 -20.07 -34.56
CA SER A 50 20.43 -21.14 -34.86
C SER A 50 20.50 -22.24 -33.78
N VAL A 51 20.12 -21.93 -32.54
CA VAL A 51 20.23 -22.85 -31.39
C VAL A 51 18.88 -23.24 -30.79
N ALA A 52 17.82 -22.45 -31.01
CA ALA A 52 16.48 -22.62 -30.45
C ALA A 52 15.40 -21.94 -31.32
N PRO A 53 15.12 -22.46 -32.53
CA PRO A 53 14.22 -21.82 -33.51
C PRO A 53 12.79 -21.62 -32.98
N GLU A 54 12.26 -22.57 -32.22
CA GLU A 54 10.92 -22.50 -31.60
C GLU A 54 10.77 -21.30 -30.65
N LEU A 55 11.86 -20.88 -30.00
CA LEU A 55 11.87 -19.77 -29.06
C LEU A 55 12.04 -18.42 -29.78
N ALA A 56 12.81 -18.41 -30.87
CA ALA A 56 13.10 -17.21 -31.64
C ALA A 56 11.96 -16.83 -32.61
N GLY A 57 11.26 -17.81 -33.17
CA GLY A 57 10.23 -17.62 -34.21
C GLY A 57 9.17 -16.55 -33.89
N PRO A 58 8.52 -16.57 -32.71
CA PRO A 58 7.54 -15.54 -32.34
C PRO A 58 8.13 -14.12 -32.28
N ILE A 59 9.37 -13.98 -31.83
CA ILE A 59 10.07 -12.70 -31.69
C ILE A 59 10.46 -12.17 -33.07
N ALA A 60 11.05 -13.04 -33.90
CA ALA A 60 11.40 -12.72 -35.28
C ALA A 60 10.17 -12.30 -36.10
N ALA A 61 9.01 -12.95 -35.88
CA ALA A 61 7.75 -12.57 -36.50
C ALA A 61 7.27 -11.19 -36.02
N SER A 62 7.30 -10.91 -34.71
CA SER A 62 6.88 -9.62 -34.17
C SER A 62 7.76 -8.46 -34.62
N LEU A 63 9.09 -8.65 -34.71
CA LEU A 63 10.02 -7.61 -35.22
C LEU A 63 9.70 -7.20 -36.66
N LYS A 64 9.10 -8.11 -37.45
CA LYS A 64 8.65 -7.83 -38.83
C LYS A 64 7.25 -7.23 -38.86
N LYS A 65 6.30 -7.84 -38.14
CA LYS A 65 4.87 -7.50 -38.21
C LYS A 65 4.49 -6.25 -37.41
N ASP A 66 5.11 -6.05 -36.25
CA ASP A 66 4.74 -5.03 -35.27
C ASP A 66 5.82 -3.94 -35.16
N LYS A 67 6.59 -3.72 -36.23
CA LYS A 67 7.75 -2.81 -36.24
C LYS A 67 7.44 -1.41 -35.69
N THR A 68 6.30 -0.84 -36.07
CA THR A 68 5.86 0.48 -35.60
C THR A 68 5.63 0.51 -34.09
N GLU A 69 5.19 -0.60 -33.50
CA GLU A 69 4.99 -0.68 -32.05
C GLU A 69 6.33 -0.71 -31.31
N TRP A 70 7.32 -1.43 -31.84
CA TRP A 70 8.70 -1.40 -31.33
C TRP A 70 9.31 0.01 -31.42
N GLU A 71 9.13 0.69 -32.55
CA GLU A 71 9.60 2.08 -32.74
C GLU A 71 8.89 3.06 -31.79
N ASN A 72 7.58 2.92 -31.58
CA ASN A 72 6.82 3.73 -30.63
C ASN A 72 7.30 3.53 -29.20
N HIS A 73 7.59 2.28 -28.80
CA HIS A 73 8.10 1.98 -27.47
C HIS A 73 9.45 2.66 -27.22
N ILE A 74 10.34 2.62 -28.21
CA ILE A 74 11.65 3.26 -28.15
C ILE A 74 11.52 4.78 -28.05
N ALA A 75 10.63 5.36 -28.86
CA ALA A 75 10.52 6.80 -28.99
C ALA A 75 9.70 7.45 -27.87
N ARG A 76 8.71 6.73 -27.31
CA ARG A 76 7.65 7.32 -26.48
C ARG A 76 7.37 6.56 -25.18
N ASN A 77 7.97 5.39 -24.94
CA ASN A 77 7.64 4.52 -23.80
C ASN A 77 6.16 4.13 -23.72
N THR A 78 5.47 4.12 -24.85
CA THR A 78 4.07 3.75 -24.92
C THR A 78 3.90 2.53 -25.81
N CYS A 79 2.94 1.68 -25.43
CA CYS A 79 2.36 0.70 -26.34
C CYS A 79 0.85 0.92 -26.37
N SER A 80 0.25 0.75 -27.53
CA SER A 80 -1.20 0.86 -27.77
C SER A 80 -2.02 -0.09 -26.88
N ALA A 81 -1.42 -1.20 -26.46
CA ALA A 81 -2.01 -2.17 -25.55
C ALA A 81 -1.88 -1.83 -24.05
N GLY A 82 -1.09 -0.82 -23.67
CA GLY A 82 -0.85 -0.45 -22.26
C GLY A 82 -0.13 -1.52 -21.41
N THR A 83 0.51 -2.50 -22.05
CA THR A 83 1.23 -3.63 -21.41
C THR A 83 2.72 -3.37 -21.18
N CYS A 84 3.22 -2.18 -21.49
CA CYS A 84 4.62 -1.81 -21.36
C CYS A 84 5.11 -1.80 -19.90
N PHE A 85 6.42 -2.01 -19.69
CA PHE A 85 7.04 -1.94 -18.37
C PHE A 85 7.23 -0.47 -17.95
N LEU A 86 6.14 0.26 -17.73
CA LEU A 86 6.22 1.60 -17.14
C LEU A 86 6.82 1.50 -15.73
N PRO A 87 7.57 2.52 -15.27
CA PRO A 87 7.95 2.63 -13.87
C PRO A 87 6.69 2.57 -13.01
N ARG A 88 6.47 1.42 -12.35
CA ARG A 88 5.29 1.25 -11.51
C ARG A 88 5.58 1.84 -10.15
N SER A 89 4.75 2.80 -9.73
CA SER A 89 4.70 3.26 -8.34
C SER A 89 4.61 2.07 -7.38
N ALA A 90 5.10 2.26 -6.16
CA ALA A 90 5.13 1.17 -5.19
C ALA A 90 3.72 0.60 -4.99
N PRO A 91 3.52 -0.74 -5.04
CA PRO A 91 2.18 -1.33 -4.93
C PRO A 91 1.42 -0.91 -3.66
N CYS A 92 2.13 -0.72 -2.54
CA CYS A 92 1.56 -0.22 -1.30
C CYS A 92 0.98 1.21 -1.43
N GLN A 93 1.60 2.07 -2.25
CA GLN A 93 1.14 3.43 -2.52
C GLN A 93 -0.06 3.44 -3.47
N VAL A 94 -0.05 2.58 -4.50
CA VAL A 94 -1.18 2.40 -5.43
C VAL A 94 -2.42 1.89 -4.69
N ALA A 95 -2.24 0.91 -3.80
CA ALA A 95 -3.32 0.33 -3.01
C ALA A 95 -3.89 1.28 -1.94
N CYS A 96 -3.12 2.30 -1.54
CA CYS A 96 -3.55 3.28 -0.56
C CYS A 96 -4.50 4.30 -1.22
N PRO A 97 -5.77 4.43 -0.75
CA PRO A 97 -6.70 5.41 -1.34
C PRO A 97 -6.26 6.87 -1.24
N ALA A 98 -5.35 7.19 -0.32
CA ALA A 98 -4.77 8.52 -0.16
C ALA A 98 -3.41 8.68 -0.88
N HIS A 99 -2.90 7.60 -1.50
CA HIS A 99 -1.62 7.54 -2.21
C HIS A 99 -0.41 7.98 -1.38
N ILE A 100 -0.44 7.70 -0.07
CA ILE A 100 0.64 7.99 0.87
C ILE A 100 1.95 7.36 0.40
N ASP A 101 3.02 8.16 0.36
CA ASP A 101 4.38 7.68 0.10
C ASP A 101 4.96 6.85 1.27
N ILE A 102 4.52 5.60 1.31
CA ILE A 102 4.91 4.60 2.30
C ILE A 102 6.41 4.25 2.20
N PRO A 103 7.03 4.07 1.03
CA PRO A 103 8.45 3.73 0.99
C PRO A 103 9.35 4.79 1.61
N SER A 104 9.12 6.08 1.33
CA SER A 104 9.93 7.15 1.90
C SER A 104 9.70 7.34 3.39
N MET A 105 8.44 7.30 3.86
CA MET A 105 8.18 7.39 5.30
C MET A 105 8.79 6.21 6.06
N MET A 106 8.75 5.00 5.50
CA MET A 106 9.36 3.80 6.12
C MET A 106 10.87 3.91 6.17
N ALA A 107 11.50 4.43 5.11
CA ALA A 107 12.94 4.64 5.09
C ALA A 107 13.38 5.62 6.18
N HIS A 108 12.67 6.75 6.34
CA HIS A 108 12.93 7.71 7.41
C HIS A 108 12.75 7.11 8.81
N VAL A 109 11.70 6.31 9.03
CA VAL A 109 11.53 5.59 10.32
C VAL A 109 12.73 4.67 10.58
N GLY A 110 13.21 3.94 9.57
CA GLY A 110 14.37 3.06 9.73
C GLY A 110 15.67 3.79 10.08
N HIS A 111 15.83 5.03 9.62
CA HIS A 111 16.97 5.88 9.97
C HIS A 111 16.80 6.59 11.33
N GLY A 112 15.63 6.46 11.98
CA GLY A 112 15.29 7.18 13.21
C GLY A 112 14.85 8.63 12.99
N ASP A 113 14.68 9.07 11.74
CA ASP A 113 14.29 10.43 11.37
C ASP A 113 12.77 10.62 11.42
N PHE A 114 12.16 10.47 12.60
CA PHE A 114 10.70 10.49 12.77
C PHE A 114 10.04 11.80 12.32
N SER A 115 10.68 12.95 12.56
CA SER A 115 10.19 14.24 12.07
C SER A 115 10.16 14.33 10.54
N LYS A 116 11.13 13.74 9.84
CA LYS A 116 11.13 13.65 8.37
C LYS A 116 10.10 12.66 7.85
N SER A 117 9.92 11.54 8.55
CA SER A 117 8.83 10.61 8.25
C SER A 117 7.46 11.27 8.37
N LEU A 118 7.23 12.05 9.44
CA LEU A 118 5.99 12.82 9.62
C LEU A 118 5.83 13.92 8.57
N GLU A 119 6.91 14.58 8.16
CA GLU A 119 6.90 15.55 7.04
C GLU A 119 6.42 14.89 5.73
N VAL A 120 6.95 13.70 5.40
CA VAL A 120 6.52 12.93 4.23
C VAL A 120 5.04 12.56 4.34
N LEU A 121 4.59 12.03 5.48
CA LEU A 121 3.19 11.68 5.70
C LEU A 121 2.26 12.90 5.54
N SER A 122 2.66 14.06 6.08
CA SER A 122 1.86 15.29 6.07
C SER A 122 1.65 15.87 4.67
N LYS A 123 2.47 15.47 3.67
CA LYS A 123 2.23 15.81 2.26
C LYS A 123 1.01 15.08 1.69
N ASP A 124 0.68 13.90 2.20
CA ASP A 124 -0.39 13.03 1.66
C ASP A 124 -1.60 12.84 2.60
N THR A 125 -1.46 13.12 3.90
CA THR A 125 -2.56 13.05 4.86
C THR A 125 -2.35 14.00 6.05
N PRO A 126 -3.40 14.73 6.50
CA PRO A 126 -3.34 15.49 7.76
C PRO A 126 -3.64 14.64 9.00
N LEU A 127 -3.95 13.35 8.83
CA LEU A 127 -4.36 12.43 9.89
C LEU A 127 -3.44 11.18 9.95
N PRO A 128 -2.09 11.33 9.96
CA PRO A 128 -1.16 10.21 9.96
C PRO A 128 -1.29 9.26 11.17
N ASP A 129 -1.45 9.79 12.37
CA ASP A 129 -1.55 9.03 13.62
C ASP A 129 -2.88 8.25 13.67
N SER A 130 -3.99 8.93 13.37
CA SER A 130 -5.29 8.26 13.22
C SER A 130 -5.21 7.12 12.20
N CYS A 131 -4.59 7.34 11.05
CA CYS A 131 -4.36 6.27 10.06
C CYS A 131 -3.46 5.15 10.59
N GLY A 132 -2.48 5.46 11.42
CA GLY A 132 -1.61 4.49 12.06
C GLY A 132 -2.32 3.60 13.08
N LEU A 133 -3.45 4.06 13.61
CA LEU A 133 -4.23 3.33 14.62
C LEU A 133 -5.39 2.54 14.02
N VAL A 134 -6.13 3.12 13.05
CA VAL A 134 -7.44 2.55 12.64
C VAL A 134 -7.53 2.10 11.19
N CYS A 135 -6.50 2.32 10.37
CA CYS A 135 -6.54 1.94 8.96
C CYS A 135 -6.62 0.41 8.79
N PRO A 136 -7.42 -0.13 7.86
CA PRO A 136 -7.42 -1.57 7.56
C PRO A 136 -6.19 -2.03 6.76
N ALA A 137 -5.23 -1.12 6.54
CA ALA A 137 -3.94 -1.37 5.88
C ALA A 137 -4.03 -2.04 4.50
N PRO A 138 -4.81 -1.49 3.53
CA PRO A 138 -4.90 -2.07 2.18
C PRO A 138 -3.52 -2.21 1.50
N CYS A 139 -2.61 -1.29 1.84
CA CYS A 139 -1.23 -1.29 1.41
C CYS A 139 -0.41 -2.52 1.84
N GLU A 140 -0.77 -3.20 2.94
CA GLU A 140 -0.07 -4.39 3.43
C GLU A 140 -0.49 -5.64 2.63
N TYR A 141 -1.74 -5.73 2.16
CA TYR A 141 -2.20 -6.84 1.31
C TYR A 141 -1.47 -6.88 -0.04
N GLU A 142 -1.20 -5.71 -0.62
CA GLU A 142 -0.46 -5.57 -1.89
C GLU A 142 1.07 -5.49 -1.69
N CYS A 143 1.55 -5.63 -0.45
CA CYS A 143 2.98 -5.60 -0.19
C CYS A 143 3.67 -6.79 -0.84
N VAL A 144 4.65 -6.52 -1.70
CA VAL A 144 5.37 -7.56 -2.44
C VAL A 144 6.29 -8.42 -1.54
N GLN A 145 6.56 -7.96 -0.31
CA GLN A 145 7.30 -8.73 0.68
C GLN A 145 6.60 -10.06 1.03
N ASN A 146 5.27 -10.14 0.86
CA ASN A 146 4.51 -11.39 0.95
C ASN A 146 5.03 -12.47 -0.01
N THR A 147 5.50 -12.08 -1.20
CA THR A 147 6.03 -13.04 -2.19
C THR A 147 7.43 -13.54 -1.82
N VAL A 148 8.19 -12.75 -1.04
CA VAL A 148 9.58 -13.05 -0.66
C VAL A 148 9.65 -13.80 0.66
N SER A 149 8.98 -13.31 1.70
CA SER A 149 9.07 -13.84 3.07
C SER A 149 7.78 -14.49 3.59
N GLY A 150 6.69 -14.45 2.81
CA GLY A 150 5.37 -14.92 3.25
C GLY A 150 4.57 -13.90 4.08
N GLU A 151 5.22 -12.86 4.60
CA GLU A 151 4.62 -11.84 5.45
C GLU A 151 4.85 -10.42 4.87
N PRO A 152 3.90 -9.48 4.99
CA PRO A 152 4.11 -8.11 4.53
C PRO A 152 4.96 -7.32 5.53
N VAL A 153 5.41 -6.14 5.13
CA VAL A 153 5.89 -5.15 6.12
C VAL A 153 4.70 -4.53 6.87
N PHE A 154 4.82 -4.34 8.17
CA PHE A 154 3.87 -3.56 8.96
C PHE A 154 4.00 -2.08 8.59
N ILE A 155 2.97 -1.54 7.94
CA ILE A 155 2.93 -0.14 7.46
C ILE A 155 2.03 0.69 8.38
N ARG A 156 0.90 0.11 8.81
CA ARG A 156 -0.06 0.79 9.69
C ARG A 156 0.61 1.30 10.98
N PRO A 157 1.17 0.44 11.86
CA PRO A 157 1.74 0.92 13.13
C PRO A 157 2.92 1.88 12.91
N MET A 158 3.63 1.80 11.80
CA MET A 158 4.77 2.67 11.49
C MET A 158 4.35 4.14 11.29
N LYS A 159 3.12 4.40 10.84
CA LYS A 159 2.57 5.76 10.77
C LYS A 159 2.34 6.33 12.17
N HIS A 160 1.85 5.48 13.08
CA HIS A 160 1.67 5.84 14.49
C HIS A 160 3.03 6.11 15.17
N VAL A 161 4.01 5.23 14.96
CA VAL A 161 5.39 5.44 15.46
C VAL A 161 5.96 6.76 14.95
N ALA A 162 5.88 7.02 13.64
CA ALA A 162 6.35 8.27 13.04
C ALA A 162 5.69 9.50 13.67
N ALA A 163 4.35 9.49 13.83
CA ALA A 163 3.63 10.62 14.40
C ALA A 163 3.90 10.82 15.90
N ARG A 164 4.07 9.74 16.66
CA ARG A 164 4.32 9.77 18.12
C ARG A 164 5.76 10.18 18.45
N CYS A 165 6.75 9.64 17.73
CA CYS A 165 8.17 9.87 17.99
C CYS A 165 8.72 11.14 17.33
N ALA A 166 7.96 11.81 16.46
CA ALA A 166 8.38 13.08 15.90
C ALA A 166 8.41 14.18 16.97
N GLU A 167 9.61 14.68 17.28
CA GLU A 167 9.81 15.80 18.22
C GLU A 167 9.27 17.12 17.66
N ILE A 168 9.42 17.30 16.34
CA ILE A 168 9.02 18.52 15.62
C ILE A 168 7.97 18.15 14.59
N ARG A 169 6.83 18.85 14.63
CA ARG A 169 5.81 18.79 13.58
C ARG A 169 6.23 19.66 12.38
N PRO A 170 5.92 19.23 11.15
CA PRO A 170 6.30 19.97 9.96
C PRO A 170 5.62 21.34 9.93
N GLU A 171 6.39 22.36 9.54
CA GLU A 171 5.84 23.68 9.25
C GLU A 171 5.04 23.60 7.95
N LEU A 172 3.76 23.96 8.02
CA LEU A 172 2.88 23.92 6.87
C LEU A 172 2.91 25.25 6.13
N LYS A 173 3.26 25.20 4.84
CA LYS A 173 3.31 26.38 3.99
C LYS A 173 1.92 26.76 3.52
N LYS A 174 1.59 28.04 3.67
CA LYS A 174 0.36 28.65 3.15
C LYS A 174 0.68 29.57 1.97
N ALA A 175 -0.03 29.39 0.86
CA ALA A 175 0.03 30.28 -0.28
C ALA A 175 -0.59 31.65 0.05
N ALA A 176 -0.34 32.64 -0.81
CA ALA A 176 -0.95 33.97 -0.65
C ALA A 176 -2.49 33.87 -0.62
N PRO A 177 -3.19 34.73 0.14
CA PRO A 177 -4.64 34.71 0.20
C PRO A 177 -5.29 34.83 -1.19
N THR A 178 -6.20 33.92 -1.52
CA THR A 178 -6.92 33.92 -2.80
C THR A 178 -8.11 34.88 -2.81
N GLY A 179 -8.53 35.34 -1.63
CA GLY A 179 -9.78 36.10 -1.45
C GLY A 179 -11.06 35.26 -1.52
N LYS A 180 -10.94 33.94 -1.71
CA LYS A 180 -12.10 33.03 -1.82
C LYS A 180 -12.49 32.43 -0.47
N LYS A 181 -13.80 32.29 -0.25
CA LYS A 181 -14.41 31.76 0.98
C LYS A 181 -15.10 30.44 0.71
N ILE A 182 -14.76 29.41 1.51
CA ILE A 182 -15.25 28.04 1.32
C ILE A 182 -15.92 27.55 2.60
N ALA A 183 -17.13 26.99 2.45
CA ALA A 183 -17.84 26.29 3.51
C ALA A 183 -17.66 24.78 3.36
N ILE A 184 -17.41 24.08 4.46
CA ILE A 184 -17.35 22.62 4.49
C ILE A 184 -18.38 22.13 5.51
N VAL A 185 -19.29 21.26 5.09
CA VAL A 185 -20.32 20.68 5.96
C VAL A 185 -19.89 19.29 6.37
N GLY A 186 -19.60 19.10 7.66
CA GLY A 186 -19.07 17.88 8.25
C GLY A 186 -17.58 17.98 8.58
N CYS A 187 -17.26 17.77 9.86
CA CYS A 187 -15.93 17.78 10.44
C CYS A 187 -15.37 16.36 10.61
N GLY A 188 -15.71 15.46 9.67
CA GLY A 188 -15.15 14.13 9.55
C GLY A 188 -13.84 14.10 8.74
N PRO A 189 -13.28 12.90 8.46
CA PRO A 189 -12.00 12.77 7.77
C PRO A 189 -11.92 13.48 6.42
N ALA A 190 -12.98 13.40 5.60
CA ALA A 190 -13.03 14.05 4.29
C ALA A 190 -13.04 15.59 4.40
N GLY A 191 -13.90 16.14 5.28
CA GLY A 191 -13.99 17.58 5.50
C GLY A 191 -12.72 18.18 6.11
N LEU A 192 -12.15 17.52 7.12
CA LEU A 192 -10.86 17.90 7.72
C LEU A 192 -9.73 17.88 6.68
N THR A 193 -9.69 16.85 5.84
CA THR A 193 -8.67 16.75 4.77
C THR A 193 -8.84 17.82 3.71
N ALA A 194 -10.07 18.08 3.26
CA ALA A 194 -10.33 19.14 2.31
C ALA A 194 -9.94 20.51 2.88
N ALA A 195 -10.28 20.78 4.14
CA ALA A 195 -9.92 22.02 4.82
C ALA A 195 -8.41 22.24 4.90
N TYR A 196 -7.66 21.18 5.25
CA TYR A 196 -6.21 21.19 5.32
C TYR A 196 -5.56 21.65 4.00
N TYR A 197 -5.94 21.04 2.88
CA TYR A 197 -5.37 21.38 1.57
C TYR A 197 -5.85 22.72 1.03
N LEU A 198 -7.14 23.06 1.21
CA LEU A 198 -7.70 24.33 0.76
C LEU A 198 -7.09 25.52 1.52
N ALA A 199 -6.86 25.37 2.83
CA ALA A 199 -6.22 26.40 3.64
C ALA A 199 -4.76 26.63 3.22
N GLN A 200 -4.00 25.56 2.90
CA GLN A 200 -2.65 25.68 2.35
C GLN A 200 -2.61 26.38 0.99
N LYS A 201 -3.65 26.20 0.16
CA LYS A 201 -3.82 26.90 -1.11
C LYS A 201 -4.25 28.37 -0.97
N GLY A 202 -4.32 28.90 0.26
CA GLY A 202 -4.58 30.33 0.52
C GLY A 202 -6.05 30.71 0.66
N HIS A 203 -6.97 29.74 0.63
CA HIS A 203 -8.41 30.01 0.78
C HIS A 203 -8.81 30.27 2.24
N SER A 204 -9.88 31.02 2.44
CA SER A 204 -10.54 31.16 3.75
C SER A 204 -11.54 30.02 3.93
N VAL A 205 -11.28 29.12 4.88
CA VAL A 205 -12.06 27.89 5.05
C VAL A 205 -12.77 27.88 6.41
N GLU A 206 -14.07 27.58 6.40
CA GLU A 206 -14.89 27.38 7.60
C GLU A 206 -15.60 26.02 7.52
N ILE A 207 -15.49 25.21 8.58
CA ILE A 207 -16.17 23.92 8.72
C ILE A 207 -17.39 24.10 9.63
N PHE A 208 -18.51 23.50 9.27
CA PHE A 208 -19.76 23.48 10.02
C PHE A 208 -20.14 22.03 10.33
N ASP A 209 -20.39 21.71 11.59
CA ASP A 209 -20.76 20.37 12.03
C ASP A 209 -21.83 20.44 13.12
N GLU A 210 -22.83 19.55 13.03
CA GLU A 210 -23.94 19.50 13.98
C GLU A 210 -23.53 18.98 15.36
N ARG A 211 -22.42 18.26 15.45
CA ARG A 211 -21.98 17.56 16.65
C ARG A 211 -21.20 18.49 17.56
N GLU A 212 -21.14 18.12 18.84
CA GLU A 212 -20.48 18.90 19.89
C GLU A 212 -18.95 18.94 19.76
N HIS A 213 -18.35 17.93 19.10
CA HIS A 213 -16.91 17.77 18.99
C HIS A 213 -16.50 17.40 17.56
N PRO A 214 -15.32 17.84 17.10
CA PRO A 214 -14.84 17.54 15.75
C PRO A 214 -14.33 16.10 15.64
N GLY A 215 -14.24 15.60 14.40
CA GLY A 215 -13.67 14.29 14.07
C GLY A 215 -14.62 13.31 13.38
N GLY A 216 -15.93 13.60 13.35
CA GLY A 216 -16.93 12.75 12.71
C GLY A 216 -16.87 11.29 13.20
N VAL A 217 -16.86 10.32 12.29
CA VAL A 217 -16.80 8.88 12.63
C VAL A 217 -15.56 8.50 13.44
N MET A 218 -14.44 9.21 13.32
CA MET A 218 -13.25 8.95 14.15
C MET A 218 -13.50 9.25 15.63
N ARG A 219 -14.33 10.26 15.92
CA ARG A 219 -14.73 10.61 17.29
C ARG A 219 -15.93 9.79 17.75
N TYR A 220 -16.96 9.66 16.93
CA TYR A 220 -18.25 9.12 17.36
C TYR A 220 -18.47 7.64 17.01
N GLY A 221 -17.75 7.12 16.02
CA GLY A 221 -17.88 5.73 15.56
C GLY A 221 -16.78 4.82 16.07
N ILE A 222 -15.54 5.31 16.15
CA ILE A 222 -14.41 4.50 16.60
C ILE A 222 -14.28 4.57 18.13
N PRO A 223 -14.20 3.43 18.84
CA PRO A 223 -14.02 3.41 20.29
C PRO A 223 -12.75 4.10 20.77
N ASN A 224 -12.81 4.75 21.94
CA ASN A 224 -11.67 5.49 22.52
C ASN A 224 -10.44 4.61 22.77
N TYR A 225 -10.65 3.34 23.13
CA TYR A 225 -9.56 2.38 23.35
C TYR A 225 -8.80 2.03 22.06
N ARG A 226 -9.36 2.34 20.87
CA ARG A 226 -8.70 2.18 19.56
C ARG A 226 -8.13 3.49 19.05
N LEU A 227 -8.89 4.57 19.16
CA LEU A 227 -8.48 5.91 18.75
C LEU A 227 -8.75 6.90 19.90
N PRO A 228 -7.74 7.15 20.75
CA PRO A 228 -7.86 8.09 21.85
C PRO A 228 -8.12 9.52 21.38
N ASP A 229 -9.03 10.22 22.08
CA ASP A 229 -9.44 11.58 21.72
C ASP A 229 -8.29 12.58 21.64
N TYR A 230 -7.35 12.51 22.57
CA TYR A 230 -6.22 13.45 22.62
C TYR A 230 -5.29 13.31 21.41
N LYS A 231 -5.16 12.10 20.83
CA LYS A 231 -4.37 11.87 19.61
C LYS A 231 -5.07 12.49 18.39
N LEU A 232 -6.38 12.24 18.26
CA LEU A 232 -7.18 12.83 17.19
C LEU A 232 -7.19 14.37 17.26
N TYR A 233 -7.36 14.93 18.45
CA TYR A 233 -7.36 16.38 18.64
C TYR A 233 -6.02 17.03 18.32
N ALA A 234 -4.90 16.38 18.63
CA ALA A 234 -3.59 16.87 18.25
C ALA A 234 -3.45 17.03 16.73
N GLU A 235 -4.05 16.15 15.92
CA GLU A 235 -4.06 16.27 14.46
C GLU A 235 -5.03 17.36 13.96
N ILE A 236 -6.20 17.47 14.58
CA ILE A 236 -7.18 18.53 14.26
C ILE A 236 -6.62 19.92 14.57
N ASP A 237 -5.84 20.06 15.65
CA ASP A 237 -5.23 21.34 16.01
C ASP A 237 -4.20 21.82 14.98
N VAL A 238 -3.53 20.91 14.27
CA VAL A 238 -2.69 21.27 13.12
C VAL A 238 -3.52 21.94 12.01
N ILE A 239 -4.72 21.43 11.76
CA ILE A 239 -5.63 21.99 10.77
C ILE A 239 -6.13 23.36 11.21
N LYS A 240 -6.50 23.52 12.50
CA LYS A 240 -6.89 24.83 13.06
C LYS A 240 -5.75 25.85 12.96
N ASN A 241 -4.51 25.43 13.18
CA ASN A 241 -3.33 26.31 13.09
C ASN A 241 -3.08 26.87 11.67
N LEU A 242 -3.68 26.29 10.62
CA LEU A 242 -3.71 26.88 9.27
C LEU A 242 -4.70 28.07 9.13
N GLY A 243 -5.45 28.37 10.19
CA GLY A 243 -6.49 29.39 10.23
C GLY A 243 -7.87 28.87 9.85
N VAL A 244 -8.08 27.55 9.82
CA VAL A 244 -9.40 26.93 9.57
C VAL A 244 -10.29 27.17 10.78
N LYS A 245 -11.49 27.73 10.56
CA LYS A 245 -12.50 27.90 11.61
C LYS A 245 -13.43 26.69 11.65
N ILE A 246 -13.76 26.20 12.84
CA ILE A 246 -14.67 25.07 13.03
C ILE A 246 -15.84 25.52 13.90
N HIS A 247 -17.05 25.44 13.36
CA HIS A 247 -18.31 25.78 14.00
C HIS A 247 -19.06 24.49 14.33
N LEU A 248 -19.11 24.17 15.63
CA LEU A 248 -19.76 22.97 16.17
C LEU A 248 -21.19 23.30 16.61
N GLY A 249 -22.05 22.29 16.73
CA GLY A 249 -23.48 22.48 17.04
C GLY A 249 -24.28 23.17 15.92
N TYR A 250 -23.74 23.18 14.69
CA TYR A 250 -24.35 23.83 13.54
C TYR A 250 -25.05 22.81 12.63
N THR A 251 -26.38 22.73 12.71
CA THR A 251 -27.17 21.87 11.82
C THR A 251 -27.51 22.62 10.53
N VAL A 252 -26.97 22.15 9.41
CA VAL A 252 -27.33 22.64 8.08
C VAL A 252 -28.76 22.26 7.74
N ARG A 253 -29.56 23.24 7.30
CA ARG A 253 -30.98 23.02 6.99
C ARG A 253 -31.26 22.91 5.49
N GLN A 254 -30.42 23.52 4.66
CA GLN A 254 -30.54 23.49 3.21
C GLN A 254 -29.15 23.48 2.57
N ALA A 255 -28.98 22.73 1.47
CA ALA A 255 -27.66 22.60 0.83
C ALA A 255 -27.08 23.93 0.31
N ARG A 256 -27.94 24.86 -0.14
CA ARG A 256 -27.53 26.16 -0.72
C ARG A 256 -27.29 27.27 0.30
N GLU A 257 -27.54 27.02 1.59
CA GLU A 257 -27.51 28.04 2.65
C GLU A 257 -26.19 28.82 2.69
N PHE A 258 -25.06 28.20 2.34
CA PHE A 258 -23.76 28.86 2.32
C PHE A 258 -23.54 29.75 1.09
N GLN A 259 -24.15 29.42 -0.06
CA GLN A 259 -24.13 30.32 -1.21
C GLN A 259 -24.85 31.64 -0.88
N ASP A 260 -26.00 31.55 -0.20
CA ASP A 260 -26.78 32.71 0.26
C ASP A 260 -26.01 33.56 1.30
N LYS A 261 -25.09 32.94 2.04
CA LYS A 261 -24.18 33.60 2.99
C LYS A 261 -22.90 34.13 2.36
N GLY A 262 -22.79 34.12 1.03
CA GLY A 262 -21.65 34.68 0.29
C GLY A 262 -20.41 33.80 0.30
N TYR A 263 -20.53 32.49 0.51
CA TYR A 263 -19.42 31.55 0.26
C TYR A 263 -19.31 31.26 -1.24
N ASP A 264 -18.09 31.25 -1.77
CA ASP A 264 -17.83 31.00 -3.18
C ASP A 264 -18.03 29.51 -3.55
N ALA A 265 -17.77 28.59 -2.62
CA ALA A 265 -17.96 27.15 -2.82
C ALA A 265 -18.35 26.43 -1.51
N THR A 266 -19.03 25.29 -1.65
CA THR A 266 -19.43 24.42 -0.54
C THR A 266 -19.02 22.97 -0.79
N LEU A 267 -18.42 22.31 0.22
CA LEU A 267 -18.22 20.87 0.23
C LEU A 267 -19.20 20.20 1.21
N LEU A 268 -19.98 19.26 0.71
CA LEU A 268 -20.86 18.40 1.51
C LEU A 268 -20.10 17.12 1.88
N ALA A 269 -19.74 16.97 3.15
CA ALA A 269 -18.96 15.87 3.72
C ALA A 269 -19.56 15.34 5.03
N THR A 270 -20.89 15.31 5.10
CA THR A 270 -21.68 14.89 6.29
C THR A 270 -21.51 13.41 6.66
N GLY A 271 -21.09 12.57 5.70
CA GLY A 271 -20.93 11.14 5.89
C GLY A 271 -22.25 10.37 5.85
N MET A 272 -22.29 9.23 6.56
CA MET A 272 -23.48 8.38 6.72
C MET A 272 -23.74 8.17 8.21
N GLN A 273 -24.51 9.07 8.80
CA GLN A 273 -24.66 9.25 10.23
C GLN A 273 -25.61 8.26 10.90
N ASN A 274 -26.54 7.68 10.14
CA ASN A 274 -27.61 6.85 10.69
C ASN A 274 -27.27 5.36 10.54
N SER A 275 -27.64 4.55 11.54
CA SER A 275 -27.54 3.09 11.43
C SER A 275 -28.65 2.53 10.54
N LYS A 276 -28.31 1.60 9.64
CA LYS A 276 -29.33 0.85 8.90
C LYS A 276 -30.11 -0.07 9.83
N ARG A 277 -31.43 -0.01 9.70
CA ARG A 277 -32.40 -0.89 10.35
C ARG A 277 -32.35 -2.29 9.72
N LEU A 278 -32.60 -3.35 10.50
CA LEU A 278 -32.57 -4.74 10.02
C LEU A 278 -33.66 -5.01 8.98
N GLY A 279 -34.79 -4.30 9.06
CA GLY A 279 -35.89 -4.41 8.10
C GLY A 279 -36.71 -5.70 8.25
N VAL A 280 -36.67 -6.33 9.43
CA VAL A 280 -37.47 -7.52 9.77
C VAL A 280 -38.64 -7.14 10.69
N PRO A 281 -39.73 -7.93 10.73
CA PRO A 281 -40.81 -7.67 11.68
C PRO A 281 -40.28 -7.65 13.13
N GLY A 282 -40.62 -6.59 13.89
CA GLY A 282 -40.15 -6.38 15.27
C GLY A 282 -38.80 -5.65 15.40
N ASP A 283 -38.24 -5.10 14.32
CA ASP A 283 -37.02 -4.27 14.37
C ASP A 283 -37.19 -2.92 15.10
N ASP A 284 -38.43 -2.55 15.42
CA ASP A 284 -38.85 -1.36 16.16
C ASP A 284 -38.86 -1.51 17.69
N GLN A 285 -38.53 -2.69 18.22
CA GLN A 285 -38.48 -2.91 19.67
C GLN A 285 -37.36 -2.10 20.34
N ASP A 286 -37.61 -1.59 21.55
CA ASP A 286 -36.69 -0.71 22.29
C ASP A 286 -35.30 -1.32 22.57
N PHE A 287 -35.22 -2.64 22.67
CA PHE A 287 -33.97 -3.37 22.88
C PHE A 287 -33.22 -3.69 21.57
N VAL A 288 -33.66 -3.12 20.44
CA VAL A 288 -33.00 -3.21 19.13
C VAL A 288 -32.47 -1.83 18.75
N ILE A 289 -31.14 -1.67 18.85
CA ILE A 289 -30.46 -0.39 18.66
C ILE A 289 -29.50 -0.48 17.47
N GLY A 290 -29.34 0.62 16.74
CA GLY A 290 -28.32 0.72 15.72
C GLY A 290 -26.91 0.67 16.31
N GLY A 291 -26.02 -0.10 15.68
CA GLY A 291 -24.65 -0.27 16.19
C GLY A 291 -23.88 1.05 16.30
N MET A 292 -24.02 1.93 15.31
CA MET A 292 -23.37 3.24 15.34
C MET A 292 -23.98 4.18 16.38
N ASP A 293 -25.28 4.08 16.63
CA ASP A 293 -25.97 4.86 17.65
C ASP A 293 -25.48 4.48 19.05
N PHE A 294 -25.27 3.17 19.29
CA PHE A 294 -24.67 2.66 20.52
C PHE A 294 -23.23 3.16 20.72
N LEU A 295 -22.36 2.99 19.72
CA LEU A 295 -20.96 3.46 19.80
C LEU A 295 -20.91 4.98 20.02
N SER A 296 -21.75 5.72 19.28
CA SER A 296 -21.87 7.16 19.44
C SER A 296 -22.33 7.54 20.85
N ALA A 297 -23.30 6.85 21.43
CA ALA A 297 -23.77 7.13 22.79
C ALA A 297 -22.67 6.89 23.83
N VAL A 298 -21.88 5.82 23.68
CA VAL A 298 -20.70 5.56 24.52
C VAL A 298 -19.68 6.69 24.37
N ARG A 299 -19.34 7.07 23.14
CA ARG A 299 -18.34 8.13 22.85
C ARG A 299 -18.79 9.53 23.24
N SER A 300 -20.09 9.76 23.35
CA SER A 300 -20.70 10.98 23.89
C SER A 300 -20.81 10.98 25.43
N GLY A 301 -20.25 9.97 26.12
CA GLY A 301 -20.26 9.92 27.59
C GLY A 301 -21.60 9.53 28.21
N LYS A 302 -22.59 9.07 27.42
CA LYS A 302 -23.91 8.66 27.94
C LYS A 302 -23.87 7.34 28.70
N ASN A 303 -22.77 6.58 28.56
CA ASN A 303 -22.53 5.30 29.23
C ASN A 303 -23.71 4.29 29.19
N PRO A 304 -24.26 3.98 28.00
CA PRO A 304 -25.39 3.07 27.88
C PRO A 304 -25.03 1.66 28.36
N ARG A 305 -25.70 1.19 29.41
CA ARG A 305 -25.53 -0.18 29.94
C ARG A 305 -26.35 -1.18 29.13
N VAL A 306 -25.79 -2.37 28.95
CA VAL A 306 -26.46 -3.48 28.24
C VAL A 306 -26.78 -4.63 29.20
N GLY A 307 -27.74 -5.47 28.82
CA GLY A 307 -28.06 -6.70 29.57
C GLY A 307 -26.98 -7.79 29.41
N PRO A 308 -27.10 -8.90 30.16
CA PRO A 308 -26.06 -9.93 30.22
C PRO A 308 -25.84 -10.66 28.88
N HIS A 309 -26.88 -10.87 28.06
CA HIS A 309 -26.76 -11.50 26.75
C HIS A 309 -27.03 -10.53 25.61
N VAL A 310 -26.00 -10.22 24.82
CA VAL A 310 -26.05 -9.34 23.66
C VAL A 310 -25.92 -10.12 22.36
N ILE A 311 -26.75 -9.78 21.37
CA ILE A 311 -26.59 -10.23 19.98
C ILE A 311 -26.25 -9.04 19.09
N VAL A 312 -25.16 -9.15 18.34
CA VAL A 312 -24.75 -8.18 17.31
C VAL A 312 -24.94 -8.81 15.94
N ILE A 313 -25.65 -8.14 15.04
CA ILE A 313 -25.92 -8.65 13.69
C ILE A 313 -25.05 -7.90 12.70
N GLY A 314 -24.12 -8.60 12.04
CA GLY A 314 -23.20 -7.98 11.09
C GLY A 314 -21.80 -8.59 11.15
N GLY A 315 -20.95 -8.19 10.19
CA GLY A 315 -19.58 -8.70 10.10
C GLY A 315 -18.54 -7.68 9.61
N GLY A 316 -18.88 -6.39 9.61
CA GLY A 316 -17.93 -5.30 9.31
C GLY A 316 -17.23 -4.79 10.58
N ASN A 317 -16.25 -3.89 10.42
CA ASN A 317 -15.48 -3.33 11.55
C ASN A 317 -16.37 -2.70 12.63
N ALA A 318 -17.42 -1.96 12.23
CA ALA A 318 -18.36 -1.38 13.19
C ALA A 318 -19.06 -2.44 14.05
N ALA A 319 -19.40 -3.61 13.48
CA ALA A 319 -20.02 -4.70 14.25
C ALA A 319 -19.03 -5.31 15.26
N ILE A 320 -17.73 -5.38 14.91
CA ILE A 320 -16.68 -5.80 15.83
C ILE A 320 -16.55 -4.81 16.98
N ASP A 321 -16.47 -3.51 16.69
CA ASP A 321 -16.39 -2.47 17.71
C ASP A 321 -17.60 -2.47 18.64
N VAL A 322 -18.81 -2.67 18.11
CA VAL A 322 -20.04 -2.83 18.91
C VAL A 322 -19.93 -4.04 19.84
N ALA A 323 -19.50 -5.19 19.32
CA ALA A 323 -19.40 -6.42 20.10
C ALA A 323 -18.38 -6.29 21.25
N MET A 324 -17.21 -5.73 20.98
CA MET A 324 -16.18 -5.50 22.00
C MET A 324 -16.62 -4.42 23.01
N THR A 325 -17.28 -3.36 22.55
CA THR A 325 -17.80 -2.31 23.44
C THR A 325 -18.93 -2.82 24.33
N ALA A 326 -19.72 -3.80 23.88
CA ALA A 326 -20.79 -4.39 24.69
C ALA A 326 -20.28 -5.04 25.99
N PHE A 327 -19.11 -5.70 25.97
CA PHE A 327 -18.47 -6.21 27.18
C PHE A 327 -18.17 -5.10 28.19
N ARG A 328 -17.59 -4.00 27.70
CA ARG A 328 -17.27 -2.81 28.51
C ARG A 328 -18.53 -2.15 29.09
N GLN A 329 -19.68 -2.39 28.46
CA GLN A 329 -20.99 -1.95 28.92
C GLN A 329 -21.78 -2.94 29.78
N GLY A 330 -21.14 -4.03 30.22
CA GLY A 330 -21.68 -4.95 31.22
C GLY A 330 -22.23 -6.27 30.68
N ALA A 331 -22.12 -6.53 29.37
CA ALA A 331 -22.46 -7.83 28.83
C ALA A 331 -21.56 -8.92 29.41
N THR A 332 -22.13 -10.09 29.69
CA THR A 332 -21.37 -11.29 30.09
C THR A 332 -21.25 -12.29 28.94
N LYS A 333 -22.17 -12.22 27.97
CA LYS A 333 -22.18 -13.04 26.76
C LYS A 333 -22.49 -12.15 25.55
N VAL A 334 -21.60 -12.14 24.57
CA VAL A 334 -21.77 -11.40 23.32
C VAL A 334 -21.64 -12.37 22.15
N GLN A 335 -22.66 -12.42 21.30
CA GLN A 335 -22.66 -13.24 20.09
C GLN A 335 -22.77 -12.36 18.84
N MET A 336 -21.90 -12.58 17.87
CA MET A 336 -21.97 -11.96 16.55
C MET A 336 -22.62 -12.93 15.57
N TRP A 337 -23.79 -12.57 15.05
CA TRP A 337 -24.52 -13.36 14.06
C TRP A 337 -24.27 -12.79 12.67
N TYR A 338 -23.69 -13.60 11.80
CA TYR A 338 -23.29 -13.19 10.46
C TYR A 338 -23.83 -14.12 9.38
N ARG A 339 -24.35 -13.53 8.29
CA ARG A 339 -25.01 -14.29 7.22
C ARG A 339 -24.05 -15.09 6.30
N ARG A 340 -22.74 -14.97 6.49
CA ARG A 340 -21.72 -15.72 5.75
C ARG A 340 -20.70 -16.30 6.74
N ASN A 341 -19.62 -16.90 6.23
CA ASN A 341 -18.50 -17.32 7.08
C ASN A 341 -17.55 -16.16 7.41
N ARG A 342 -16.68 -16.42 8.38
CA ARG A 342 -15.58 -15.60 8.85
C ARG A 342 -14.66 -15.13 7.75
N LYS A 343 -14.30 -16.01 6.82
CA LYS A 343 -13.40 -15.67 5.68
C LYS A 343 -14.01 -14.64 4.73
N GLN A 344 -15.33 -14.47 4.77
CA GLN A 344 -16.09 -13.53 3.95
C GLN A 344 -16.51 -12.28 4.73
N MET A 345 -16.11 -12.15 6.00
CA MET A 345 -16.35 -10.93 6.78
C MET A 345 -15.60 -9.75 6.14
N PRO A 346 -16.26 -8.60 5.96
CA PRO A 346 -15.58 -7.38 5.52
C PRO A 346 -14.63 -6.78 6.57
N ALA A 347 -14.77 -7.19 7.84
CA ALA A 347 -13.91 -6.70 8.91
C ALA A 347 -12.44 -7.10 8.71
N ASN A 348 -11.52 -6.30 9.23
CA ASN A 348 -10.11 -6.63 9.24
C ASN A 348 -9.88 -7.96 9.99
N PRO A 349 -9.19 -8.95 9.40
CA PRO A 349 -8.93 -10.24 10.06
C PRO A 349 -8.33 -10.11 11.46
N HIS A 350 -7.40 -9.15 11.66
CA HIS A 350 -6.81 -8.87 12.98
C HIS A 350 -7.89 -8.50 14.00
N GLU A 351 -8.77 -7.56 13.66
CA GLU A 351 -9.85 -7.13 14.56
C GLU A 351 -10.83 -8.27 14.90
N VAL A 352 -11.07 -9.18 13.95
CA VAL A 352 -11.85 -10.39 14.21
C VAL A 352 -11.15 -11.29 15.24
N GLU A 353 -9.84 -11.53 15.10
CA GLU A 353 -9.08 -12.30 16.10
C GLU A 353 -9.14 -11.64 17.48
N LEU A 354 -9.05 -10.31 17.56
CA LEU A 354 -9.12 -9.57 18.82
C LEU A 354 -10.46 -9.77 19.53
N ALA A 355 -11.56 -9.68 18.77
CA ALA A 355 -12.90 -9.89 19.30
C ALA A 355 -13.11 -11.33 19.80
N LEU A 356 -12.64 -12.33 19.04
CA LEU A 356 -12.69 -13.73 19.46
C LEU A 356 -11.83 -13.98 20.71
N ALA A 357 -10.66 -13.34 20.82
CA ALA A 357 -9.81 -13.40 22.00
C ALA A 357 -10.47 -12.75 23.23
N GLU A 358 -11.24 -11.67 23.04
CA GLU A 358 -12.15 -11.12 24.06
C GLU A 358 -13.39 -12.01 24.26
N GLY A 359 -13.49 -13.18 23.64
CA GLY A 359 -14.57 -14.17 23.80
C GLY A 359 -15.92 -13.75 23.21
N VAL A 360 -15.92 -12.91 22.17
CA VAL A 360 -17.09 -12.76 21.30
C VAL A 360 -17.33 -14.10 20.58
N GLU A 361 -18.55 -14.62 20.63
CA GLU A 361 -18.91 -15.85 19.92
C GLU A 361 -19.38 -15.52 18.49
N LEU A 362 -18.66 -15.98 17.47
CA LEU A 362 -19.07 -15.81 16.08
C LEU A 362 -20.00 -16.95 15.63
N VAL A 363 -21.20 -16.60 15.19
CA VAL A 363 -22.23 -17.52 14.70
C VAL A 363 -22.42 -17.30 13.19
N GLU A 364 -21.84 -18.19 12.40
CA GLU A 364 -21.73 -18.07 10.95
C GLU A 364 -22.95 -18.60 10.18
N PHE A 365 -23.22 -18.00 9.02
CA PHE A 365 -24.32 -18.28 8.09
C PHE A 365 -25.73 -18.29 8.68
N TRP A 366 -26.06 -17.28 9.47
CA TRP A 366 -27.43 -17.04 9.94
C TRP A 366 -27.88 -15.63 9.62
N ALA A 367 -29.15 -15.48 9.22
CA ALA A 367 -29.76 -14.19 8.92
C ALA A 367 -31.03 -14.01 9.77
N PRO A 368 -31.26 -12.82 10.35
CA PRO A 368 -32.45 -12.58 11.16
C PRO A 368 -33.71 -12.58 10.28
N THR A 369 -34.80 -13.13 10.80
CA THR A 369 -36.10 -13.17 10.11
C THR A 369 -37.19 -12.42 10.86
N ARG A 370 -37.16 -12.42 12.20
CA ARG A 370 -38.18 -11.79 13.05
C ARG A 370 -37.65 -11.54 14.45
N ILE A 371 -38.14 -10.47 15.07
CA ILE A 371 -37.89 -10.14 16.48
C ILE A 371 -39.24 -10.15 17.22
N PHE A 372 -39.27 -10.79 18.39
CA PHE A 372 -40.45 -10.93 19.23
C PHE A 372 -40.38 -9.96 20.42
N PRO A 373 -41.51 -9.43 20.90
CA PRO A 373 -41.55 -8.52 22.06
C PRO A 373 -40.99 -9.11 23.36
N ASP A 374 -40.96 -10.44 23.49
CA ASP A 374 -40.42 -11.15 24.65
C ASP A 374 -38.89 -11.36 24.60
N LYS A 375 -38.19 -10.45 23.90
CA LYS A 375 -36.72 -10.42 23.77
C LYS A 375 -36.12 -11.65 23.11
N ARG A 376 -36.83 -12.19 22.12
CA ARG A 376 -36.34 -13.29 21.28
C ARG A 376 -36.17 -12.83 19.85
N ILE A 377 -35.16 -13.36 19.18
CA ILE A 377 -34.90 -13.15 17.76
C ILE A 377 -34.84 -14.50 17.05
N GLU A 378 -35.55 -14.61 15.94
CA GLU A 378 -35.53 -15.75 15.03
C GLU A 378 -34.49 -15.53 13.94
N PHE A 379 -33.76 -16.60 13.64
CA PHE A 379 -32.80 -16.67 12.55
C PHE A 379 -33.12 -17.84 11.64
N GLU A 380 -32.95 -17.62 10.34
CA GLU A 380 -32.90 -18.70 9.36
C GLU A 380 -31.47 -19.00 8.95
N ARG A 381 -31.26 -20.24 8.51
CA ARG A 381 -29.98 -20.63 7.93
C ARG A 381 -29.78 -19.89 6.62
N SER A 382 -28.71 -19.10 6.55
CA SER A 382 -28.50 -18.22 5.39
C SER A 382 -28.34 -19.04 4.10
N ARG A 383 -28.87 -18.52 2.99
CA ARG A 383 -28.69 -19.10 1.64
C ARG A 383 -27.24 -19.36 1.22
N TYR A 384 -26.27 -18.74 1.90
CA TYR A 384 -24.84 -18.95 1.66
C TYR A 384 -24.28 -20.19 2.36
N ALA A 385 -25.06 -20.81 3.24
CA ALA A 385 -24.68 -22.03 3.93
C ALA A 385 -24.88 -23.27 3.04
N PRO A 386 -23.98 -24.26 3.08
CA PRO A 386 -24.16 -25.53 2.36
C PRO A 386 -25.44 -26.28 2.74
N ASP A 387 -25.89 -26.12 3.99
CA ASP A 387 -27.01 -26.79 4.65
C ASP A 387 -28.27 -25.93 4.78
N ALA A 388 -28.36 -24.83 4.02
CA ALA A 388 -29.44 -23.85 4.11
C ALA A 388 -30.85 -24.45 3.98
N LYS A 389 -31.03 -25.45 3.11
CA LYS A 389 -32.34 -26.05 2.84
C LYS A 389 -32.82 -27.05 3.89
N THR A 390 -31.90 -27.61 4.66
CA THR A 390 -32.19 -28.72 5.59
C THR A 390 -32.19 -28.26 7.05
N THR A 391 -31.70 -27.06 7.33
CA THR A 391 -31.56 -26.55 8.69
C THR A 391 -32.78 -25.69 9.04
N PRO A 392 -33.58 -26.08 10.06
CA PRO A 392 -34.74 -25.28 10.48
C PRO A 392 -34.31 -23.95 11.12
N PRO A 393 -35.19 -22.94 11.14
CA PRO A 393 -34.97 -21.70 11.89
C PRO A 393 -34.72 -21.96 13.38
N VAL A 394 -33.94 -21.08 13.99
CA VAL A 394 -33.65 -21.10 15.43
C VAL A 394 -34.10 -19.79 16.06
N THR A 395 -34.54 -19.87 17.32
CA THR A 395 -34.91 -18.68 18.09
C THR A 395 -34.02 -18.56 19.31
N VAL A 396 -33.46 -17.39 19.53
CA VAL A 396 -32.52 -17.12 20.63
C VAL A 396 -33.02 -15.92 21.43
N ARG A 397 -33.00 -16.04 22.76
CA ARG A 397 -33.26 -14.91 23.66
C ARG A 397 -32.03 -14.01 23.71
N ALA A 398 -32.22 -12.69 23.71
CA ALA A 398 -31.14 -11.71 23.92
C ALA A 398 -31.69 -10.48 24.65
N ASP A 399 -30.97 -9.99 25.65
CA ASP A 399 -31.40 -8.84 26.44
C ASP A 399 -31.28 -7.53 25.65
N GLN A 400 -30.34 -7.50 24.70
CA GLN A 400 -30.06 -6.39 23.79
C GLN A 400 -29.65 -6.93 22.41
N ILE A 401 -30.12 -6.27 21.36
CA ILE A 401 -29.77 -6.56 19.97
C ILE A 401 -29.18 -5.30 19.33
N PHE A 402 -28.08 -5.45 18.60
CA PHE A 402 -27.46 -4.38 17.83
C PHE A 402 -27.43 -4.66 16.33
N ALA A 403 -27.96 -3.73 15.54
CA ALA A 403 -27.92 -3.77 14.09
C ALA A 403 -26.61 -3.16 13.56
N GLY A 404 -25.66 -4.01 13.14
CA GLY A 404 -24.35 -3.63 12.59
C GLY A 404 -24.23 -3.91 11.09
N ILE A 405 -25.31 -3.69 10.34
CA ILE A 405 -25.42 -4.09 8.91
C ILE A 405 -25.14 -2.96 7.91
N GLY A 406 -24.76 -1.78 8.39
CA GLY A 406 -24.35 -0.64 7.57
C GLY A 406 -24.88 0.68 8.09
N GLN A 407 -24.60 1.74 7.33
CA GLN A 407 -24.99 3.11 7.62
C GLN A 407 -25.76 3.71 6.45
N GLU A 408 -26.52 4.77 6.71
CA GLU A 408 -27.25 5.58 5.74
C GLU A 408 -27.11 7.07 6.06
N ALA A 409 -27.27 7.89 5.03
CA ALA A 409 -27.18 9.34 5.17
C ALA A 409 -28.56 9.96 5.48
N ASP A 410 -28.56 11.04 6.26
CA ASP A 410 -29.69 11.96 6.27
C ASP A 410 -29.55 12.93 5.08
N LEU A 411 -30.57 12.93 4.23
CA LEU A 411 -30.63 13.69 2.98
C LEU A 411 -31.80 14.69 2.96
N GLY A 412 -32.55 14.85 4.06
CA GLY A 412 -33.75 15.68 4.11
C GLY A 412 -33.52 17.18 3.87
N TRP A 413 -32.26 17.63 3.91
CA TRP A 413 -31.84 19.01 3.66
C TRP A 413 -31.45 19.28 2.19
N LEU A 414 -31.62 18.29 1.31
CA LEU A 414 -31.41 18.43 -0.14
C LEU A 414 -32.67 18.88 -0.91
N ASP A 415 -33.83 18.89 -0.25
CA ASP A 415 -35.11 19.25 -0.87
C ASP A 415 -35.04 20.63 -1.52
N GLY A 416 -35.56 20.74 -2.75
CA GLY A 416 -35.56 21.99 -3.53
C GLY A 416 -34.24 22.32 -4.25
N THR A 417 -33.27 21.41 -4.27
CA THR A 417 -31.98 21.57 -4.98
C THR A 417 -31.92 20.69 -6.24
N LYS A 418 -30.97 20.97 -7.15
CA LYS A 418 -30.63 20.12 -8.30
C LYS A 418 -29.68 18.96 -7.94
N ILE A 419 -29.46 18.72 -6.64
CA ILE A 419 -28.57 17.66 -6.18
C ILE A 419 -29.32 16.33 -6.25
N GLU A 420 -28.89 15.48 -7.18
CA GLU A 420 -29.47 14.15 -7.34
C GLU A 420 -28.92 13.18 -6.28
N THR A 421 -29.74 12.20 -5.91
CA THR A 421 -29.32 11.12 -5.01
C THR A 421 -29.60 9.76 -5.65
N LYS A 422 -28.72 8.79 -5.37
CA LYS A 422 -28.82 7.43 -5.87
C LYS A 422 -28.36 6.45 -4.81
N TRP A 423 -29.21 5.48 -4.48
CA TRP A 423 -28.94 4.47 -3.43
C TRP A 423 -28.57 5.06 -2.06
N GLY A 424 -29.08 6.26 -1.73
CA GLY A 424 -28.77 6.95 -0.47
C GLY A 424 -27.46 7.74 -0.47
N ASN A 425 -26.87 7.97 -1.65
CA ASN A 425 -25.67 8.78 -1.85
C ASN A 425 -25.94 10.00 -2.72
N ILE A 426 -25.20 11.08 -2.52
CA ILE A 426 -25.21 12.24 -3.43
C ILE A 426 -24.50 11.86 -4.74
N VAL A 427 -25.14 12.15 -5.87
CA VAL A 427 -24.54 11.99 -7.19
C VAL A 427 -23.65 13.19 -7.49
N CYS A 428 -22.41 12.90 -7.86
CA CYS A 428 -21.43 13.90 -8.28
C CYS A 428 -20.66 13.40 -9.51
N ASP A 429 -20.00 14.31 -10.21
CA ASP A 429 -19.04 13.97 -11.24
C ASP A 429 -17.93 13.08 -10.64
N PRO A 430 -17.60 11.94 -11.25
CA PRO A 430 -16.70 10.95 -10.65
C PRO A 430 -15.24 11.41 -10.55
N VAL A 431 -14.87 12.46 -11.28
CA VAL A 431 -13.49 12.97 -11.33
C VAL A 431 -13.35 14.20 -10.43
N THR A 432 -14.27 15.16 -10.56
CA THR A 432 -14.23 16.47 -9.91
C THR A 432 -15.04 16.51 -8.62
N LEU A 433 -15.95 15.57 -8.38
CA LEU A 433 -16.85 15.55 -7.22
C LEU A 433 -17.85 16.72 -7.17
N GLN A 434 -18.01 17.48 -8.26
CA GLN A 434 -19.03 18.52 -8.35
C GLN A 434 -20.42 17.88 -8.47
N THR A 435 -21.39 18.41 -7.73
CA THR A 435 -22.79 17.97 -7.81
C THR A 435 -23.50 18.58 -9.02
N GLY A 436 -24.78 18.26 -9.22
CA GLY A 436 -25.63 18.96 -10.20
C GLY A 436 -25.82 20.46 -9.93
N GLU A 437 -25.41 20.94 -8.75
CA GLU A 437 -25.42 22.35 -8.39
C GLU A 437 -24.02 22.98 -8.52
N PRO A 438 -23.86 24.00 -9.40
CA PRO A 438 -22.58 24.71 -9.54
C PRO A 438 -22.07 25.28 -8.22
N GLY A 439 -20.78 25.08 -7.94
CA GLY A 439 -20.14 25.52 -6.70
C GLY A 439 -20.41 24.64 -5.48
N ILE A 440 -21.22 23.58 -5.61
CA ILE A 440 -21.44 22.58 -4.55
C ILE A 440 -20.81 21.25 -4.95
N PHE A 441 -19.97 20.72 -4.05
CA PHE A 441 -19.23 19.48 -4.20
C PHE A 441 -19.66 18.50 -3.10
N ALA A 442 -19.51 17.19 -3.32
CA ALA A 442 -19.77 16.17 -2.30
C ALA A 442 -18.59 15.19 -2.21
N GLY A 443 -18.16 14.85 -0.99
CA GLY A 443 -16.98 14.00 -0.78
C GLY A 443 -17.03 13.17 0.49
N GLY A 444 -16.25 12.09 0.52
CA GLY A 444 -16.31 11.08 1.56
C GLY A 444 -17.52 10.16 1.44
N ASP A 445 -17.95 9.60 2.56
CA ASP A 445 -18.97 8.53 2.59
C ASP A 445 -20.33 8.96 2.03
N ILE A 446 -20.68 10.25 2.11
CA ILE A 446 -21.93 10.78 1.54
C ILE A 446 -22.00 10.61 0.02
N ALA A 447 -20.86 10.67 -0.68
CA ALA A 447 -20.76 10.51 -2.13
C ALA A 447 -20.47 9.07 -2.56
N HIS A 448 -19.71 8.32 -1.75
CA HIS A 448 -19.16 7.01 -2.17
C HIS A 448 -19.69 5.80 -1.41
N GLY A 449 -20.44 6.02 -0.33
CA GLY A 449 -20.85 4.98 0.60
C GLY A 449 -19.88 4.82 1.77
N ALA A 450 -20.39 4.25 2.87
CA ALA A 450 -19.59 3.99 4.07
C ALA A 450 -18.35 3.16 3.75
N SER A 451 -17.18 3.70 4.08
CA SER A 451 -15.89 3.11 3.71
C SER A 451 -14.88 3.25 4.86
N THR A 452 -13.60 3.47 4.51
CA THR A 452 -12.49 3.57 5.45
C THR A 452 -12.06 5.01 5.64
N VAL A 453 -11.48 5.34 6.79
CA VAL A 453 -10.93 6.69 7.07
C VAL A 453 -9.95 7.14 5.98
N VAL A 454 -9.08 6.24 5.50
CA VAL A 454 -8.11 6.55 4.43
C VAL A 454 -8.77 6.80 3.06
N ALA A 455 -9.91 6.16 2.77
CA ALA A 455 -10.70 6.46 1.57
C ALA A 455 -11.36 7.83 1.65
N ALA A 456 -11.89 8.21 2.82
CA ALA A 456 -12.42 9.54 3.04
C ALA A 456 -11.34 10.64 2.94
N ILE A 457 -10.12 10.37 3.40
CA ILE A 457 -8.95 11.25 3.19
C ILE A 457 -8.65 11.42 1.69
N GLY A 458 -8.59 10.32 0.94
CA GLY A 458 -8.39 10.37 -0.52
C GLY A 458 -9.47 11.21 -1.24
N SER A 459 -10.74 11.03 -0.86
CA SER A 459 -11.86 11.82 -1.39
C SER A 459 -11.75 13.31 -1.01
N GLY A 460 -11.36 13.63 0.24
CA GLY A 460 -11.13 15.01 0.68
C GLY A 460 -9.98 15.71 -0.06
N LYS A 461 -8.90 14.99 -0.37
CA LYS A 461 -7.77 15.49 -1.18
C LYS A 461 -8.23 15.83 -2.60
N ARG A 462 -9.03 14.95 -3.22
CA ARG A 462 -9.64 15.20 -4.54
C ARG A 462 -10.60 16.40 -4.50
N ALA A 463 -11.47 16.47 -3.50
CA ALA A 463 -12.41 17.58 -3.34
C ALA A 463 -11.70 18.93 -3.22
N ALA A 464 -10.60 19.01 -2.45
CA ALA A 464 -9.81 20.24 -2.32
C ALA A 464 -9.24 20.71 -3.67
N GLU A 465 -8.69 19.79 -4.46
CA GLU A 465 -8.13 20.12 -5.78
C GLU A 465 -9.22 20.60 -6.75
N SER A 466 -10.36 19.91 -6.79
CA SER A 466 -11.49 20.29 -7.62
C SER A 466 -12.06 21.66 -7.26
N ILE A 467 -12.27 21.92 -5.97
CA ILE A 467 -12.80 23.20 -5.48
C ILE A 467 -11.83 24.33 -5.81
N HIS A 468 -10.52 24.14 -5.55
CA HIS A 468 -9.53 25.15 -5.87
C HIS A 468 -9.51 25.46 -7.37
N SER A 469 -9.48 24.44 -8.22
CA SER A 469 -9.39 24.59 -9.67
C SER A 469 -10.63 25.30 -10.23
N TRP A 470 -11.81 24.93 -9.75
CA TRP A 470 -13.06 25.58 -10.11
C TRP A 470 -13.11 27.05 -9.69
N LEU A 471 -12.71 27.37 -8.45
CA LEU A 471 -12.69 28.75 -7.94
C LEU A 471 -11.68 29.66 -8.64
N MET A 472 -10.55 29.09 -9.05
CA MET A 472 -9.46 29.83 -9.70
C MET A 472 -9.60 29.85 -11.23
N GLY A 473 -10.54 29.09 -11.80
CA GLY A 473 -10.75 29.00 -13.24
C GLY A 473 -9.58 28.35 -13.98
N ILE A 474 -8.90 27.39 -13.35
CA ILE A 474 -7.73 26.68 -13.89
C ILE A 474 -8.03 25.20 -14.11
N PRO A 475 -7.31 24.51 -15.01
CA PRO A 475 -7.40 23.05 -15.13
C PRO A 475 -7.02 22.36 -13.82
N ALA A 476 -7.77 21.32 -13.44
CA ALA A 476 -7.49 20.57 -12.23
C ALA A 476 -6.23 19.70 -12.37
N ASP A 477 -5.33 19.80 -11.40
CA ASP A 477 -4.08 19.04 -11.37
C ASP A 477 -4.29 17.69 -10.67
N PHE A 478 -5.09 16.81 -11.29
CA PHE A 478 -5.31 15.47 -10.75
C PHE A 478 -4.07 14.56 -10.85
N GLU A 479 -3.16 14.85 -11.79
CA GLU A 479 -1.88 14.14 -11.90
C GLU A 479 -1.04 14.34 -10.62
N SER A 480 -1.11 15.51 -9.98
CA SER A 480 -0.43 15.72 -8.70
C SER A 480 -0.92 14.84 -7.55
N LEU A 481 -2.13 14.29 -7.67
CA LEU A 481 -2.76 13.43 -6.67
C LEU A 481 -2.36 11.95 -6.84
N GLU A 482 -1.83 11.57 -8.00
CA GLU A 482 -1.37 10.22 -8.29
C GLU A 482 -0.21 9.78 -7.37
N PRO A 483 -0.02 8.45 -7.18
CA PRO A 483 1.13 7.89 -6.47
C PRO A 483 2.47 8.45 -6.93
N LYS A 484 3.14 9.21 -6.06
CA LYS A 484 4.48 9.71 -6.32
C LYS A 484 5.36 9.70 -5.08
N ARG A 485 6.66 9.54 -5.31
CA ARG A 485 7.70 9.66 -4.30
C ARG A 485 7.81 11.13 -3.86
N ARG A 486 7.79 11.38 -2.55
CA ARG A 486 7.79 12.68 -1.88
C ARG A 486 9.16 13.09 -1.37
N ASP A 487 10.07 12.12 -1.23
CA ASP A 487 11.43 12.33 -0.77
C ASP A 487 12.40 11.27 -1.29
N GLU A 488 13.68 11.60 -1.36
CA GLU A 488 14.72 10.66 -1.74
C GLU A 488 15.56 10.30 -0.50
N VAL A 489 15.29 9.11 0.02
CA VAL A 489 15.91 8.63 1.26
C VAL A 489 16.96 7.57 0.93
N PRO A 490 18.19 7.68 1.48
CA PRO A 490 19.21 6.65 1.36
C PRO A 490 18.69 5.27 1.75
N PHE A 491 19.27 4.23 1.16
CA PHE A 491 18.90 2.87 1.54
C PHE A 491 19.19 2.60 3.02
N LEU A 492 18.34 1.78 3.63
CA LEU A 492 18.59 1.21 4.94
C LEU A 492 19.50 0.00 4.76
N PRO A 493 20.72 0.00 5.33
CA PRO A 493 21.58 -1.17 5.30
C PRO A 493 20.89 -2.35 5.97
N SER A 494 20.85 -3.51 5.29
CA SER A 494 20.26 -4.74 5.83
C SER A 494 21.10 -5.95 5.44
N THR A 495 20.99 -7.02 6.23
CA THR A 495 21.49 -8.34 5.84
C THR A 495 20.44 -9.08 5.00
N PRO A 496 20.85 -10.08 4.18
CA PRO A 496 19.91 -10.95 3.49
C PRO A 496 18.93 -11.64 4.43
N GLN A 497 19.40 -12.16 5.57
CA GLN A 497 18.59 -12.86 6.56
C GLN A 497 17.49 -11.96 7.11
N GLN A 498 17.85 -10.73 7.49
CA GLN A 498 16.89 -9.75 8.00
C GLN A 498 15.87 -9.35 6.93
N ARG A 499 16.33 -9.11 5.69
CA ARG A 499 15.48 -8.74 4.56
C ARG A 499 14.46 -9.82 4.20
N THR A 500 14.82 -11.09 4.29
CA THR A 500 13.94 -12.22 3.97
C THR A 500 13.23 -12.79 5.19
N SER A 501 13.37 -12.16 6.36
CA SER A 501 12.79 -12.66 7.60
C SER A 501 11.26 -12.71 7.53
N SER A 502 10.71 -13.87 7.88
CA SER A 502 9.30 -14.07 8.18
C SER A 502 8.95 -13.71 9.63
N ASP A 503 9.96 -13.49 10.48
CA ASP A 503 9.77 -13.12 11.87
C ASP A 503 9.35 -11.64 11.93
N ARG A 504 8.05 -11.45 11.78
CA ARG A 504 7.39 -10.15 11.80
C ARG A 504 7.23 -9.68 13.24
N ALA A 505 7.57 -8.41 13.51
CA ALA A 505 7.32 -7.81 14.82
C ALA A 505 5.82 -7.85 15.18
N HIS A 506 5.45 -8.17 16.41
CA HIS A 506 4.03 -8.20 16.82
C HIS A 506 3.65 -6.91 17.56
N ILE A 507 2.44 -6.40 17.34
CA ILE A 507 1.88 -5.31 18.17
C ILE A 507 1.36 -5.93 19.45
N GLU A 508 2.08 -5.76 20.55
CA GLU A 508 1.57 -6.18 21.84
C GLU A 508 0.28 -5.44 22.18
N GLU A 509 -0.70 -6.17 22.70
CA GLU A 509 -1.98 -5.62 23.14
C GLU A 509 -2.20 -5.98 24.61
N ASN A 510 -3.07 -5.23 25.27
CA ASN A 510 -3.50 -5.55 26.63
C ASN A 510 -4.19 -6.92 26.65
N ASP A 511 -4.11 -7.63 27.78
CA ASP A 511 -4.70 -8.96 27.87
C ASP A 511 -6.22 -8.92 27.61
N PRO A 512 -6.80 -9.97 27.01
CA PRO A 512 -8.21 -9.93 26.62
C PRO A 512 -9.19 -9.66 27.76
N LEU A 513 -8.89 -10.09 28.99
CA LEU A 513 -9.78 -9.89 30.13
C LEU A 513 -9.74 -8.44 30.64
N THR A 514 -8.57 -7.81 30.66
CA THR A 514 -8.44 -6.38 30.95
C THR A 514 -9.13 -5.55 29.88
N ARG A 515 -8.95 -5.91 28.60
CA ARG A 515 -9.62 -5.19 27.50
C ARG A 515 -11.15 -5.19 27.68
N ARG A 516 -11.77 -6.30 28.09
CA ARG A 516 -13.23 -6.37 28.33
C ARG A 516 -13.79 -5.32 29.28
N VAL A 517 -12.99 -4.81 30.22
CA VAL A 517 -13.45 -3.90 31.27
C VAL A 517 -12.84 -2.50 31.17
N SER A 518 -11.73 -2.35 30.44
CA SER A 518 -11.02 -1.08 30.29
C SER A 518 -11.38 -0.34 29.00
N HIS A 519 -11.45 0.99 29.12
CA HIS A 519 -11.54 1.93 28.00
C HIS A 519 -10.19 2.58 27.66
N ASP A 520 -9.11 2.11 28.29
CA ASP A 520 -7.75 2.55 28.03
C ASP A 520 -7.29 2.11 26.64
N PHE A 521 -6.28 2.80 26.12
CA PHE A 521 -5.69 2.47 24.84
C PHE A 521 -5.22 1.01 24.81
N MET A 522 -5.71 0.25 23.84
CA MET A 522 -5.63 -1.21 23.85
C MET A 522 -4.30 -1.77 23.33
N GLN A 523 -3.60 -1.00 22.49
CA GLN A 523 -2.33 -1.37 21.89
C GLN A 523 -1.19 -0.81 22.73
N LYS A 524 -0.12 -1.58 22.92
CA LYS A 524 1.13 -1.05 23.42
C LYS A 524 1.90 -0.44 22.27
N ASP A 525 2.50 0.71 22.52
CA ASP A 525 3.32 1.36 21.50
C ASP A 525 4.55 0.51 21.19
N TRP A 526 4.93 0.44 19.91
CA TRP A 526 6.25 -0.05 19.54
C TRP A 526 7.33 0.90 20.02
N ASP A 527 8.44 0.34 20.48
CA ASP A 527 9.66 1.11 20.64
C ASP A 527 10.30 1.40 19.26
N GLU A 528 11.20 2.37 19.26
CA GLU A 528 11.87 2.86 18.04
C GLU A 528 12.75 1.78 17.39
N LYS A 529 13.28 0.84 18.19
CA LYS A 529 14.15 -0.23 17.70
C LYS A 529 13.36 -1.28 16.92
N VAL A 530 12.20 -1.68 17.44
CA VAL A 530 11.27 -2.58 16.75
C VAL A 530 10.84 -1.98 15.41
N ALA A 531 10.52 -0.68 15.40
CA ALA A 531 10.18 0.03 14.17
C ALA A 531 11.34 0.05 13.17
N ALA A 532 12.57 0.33 13.61
CA ALA A 532 13.74 0.33 12.73
C ALA A 532 13.97 -1.04 12.08
N VAL A 533 13.91 -2.11 12.87
CA VAL A 533 14.07 -3.50 12.41
C VAL A 533 12.97 -3.90 11.41
N GLU A 534 11.73 -3.45 11.62
CA GLU A 534 10.63 -3.68 10.68
C GLU A 534 10.81 -2.89 9.37
N ALA A 535 11.34 -1.65 9.44
CA ALA A 535 11.67 -0.86 8.25
C ALA A 535 12.76 -1.52 7.39
N GLU A 536 13.71 -2.23 8.01
CA GLU A 536 14.71 -3.06 7.34
C GLU A 536 14.13 -4.27 6.60
N ARG A 537 12.82 -4.52 6.59
CA ARG A 537 12.16 -5.50 5.71
C ARG A 537 11.60 -4.89 4.40
N CYS A 538 11.47 -3.56 4.33
CA CYS A 538 10.89 -2.87 3.16
C CYS A 538 11.79 -2.91 1.91
N LEU A 539 11.38 -3.62 0.86
CA LEU A 539 12.16 -3.84 -0.37
C LEU A 539 12.41 -2.61 -1.27
N ARG A 540 11.96 -1.41 -0.89
CA ARG A 540 12.10 -0.15 -1.67
C ARG A 540 11.63 -0.28 -3.13
N CYS A 541 10.38 -0.72 -3.28
CA CYS A 541 9.73 -0.87 -4.59
C CYS A 541 9.44 0.46 -5.29
N ASP A 542 9.59 1.58 -4.59
CA ASP A 542 9.68 2.92 -5.18
C ASP A 542 10.94 3.08 -6.06
N ILE A 543 12.03 2.35 -5.77
CA ILE A 543 13.29 2.42 -6.51
C ILE A 543 13.45 1.22 -7.44
N CYS A 544 13.33 -0.02 -6.94
CA CYS A 544 13.47 -1.21 -7.78
C CYS A 544 12.19 -1.47 -8.57
N ILE A 545 12.07 -0.97 -9.81
CA ILE A 545 10.86 -1.08 -10.65
C ILE A 545 10.48 -2.51 -11.09
N GLY A 546 11.23 -3.54 -10.68
CA GLY A 546 10.90 -4.93 -10.99
C GLY A 546 11.03 -5.29 -12.47
N CYS A 547 11.96 -4.64 -13.20
CA CYS A 547 12.13 -4.89 -14.63
C CYS A 547 12.84 -6.23 -14.93
N GLY A 548 13.62 -6.80 -14.02
CA GLY A 548 14.33 -8.09 -14.23
C GLY A 548 15.61 -8.02 -15.06
N LEU A 549 16.03 -6.83 -15.52
CA LEU A 549 17.27 -6.68 -16.29
C LEU A 549 18.51 -7.22 -15.55
N CYS A 550 18.57 -7.00 -14.23
CA CYS A 550 19.68 -7.46 -13.39
C CYS A 550 19.81 -8.99 -13.37
N GLU A 551 18.69 -9.72 -13.27
CA GLU A 551 18.65 -11.17 -13.35
C GLU A 551 19.10 -11.67 -14.72
N LEU A 552 18.58 -11.07 -15.80
CA LEU A 552 18.92 -11.46 -17.17
C LEU A 552 20.41 -11.23 -17.47
N ALA A 553 20.97 -10.10 -17.06
CA ALA A 553 22.41 -9.83 -17.19
C ALA A 553 23.25 -10.81 -16.35
N CYS A 554 22.78 -11.19 -15.16
CA CYS A 554 23.45 -12.18 -14.33
C CYS A 554 23.45 -13.59 -14.95
N MET A 555 22.36 -13.97 -15.62
CA MET A 555 22.27 -15.19 -16.42
C MET A 555 23.15 -15.14 -17.67
N GLU A 556 23.22 -14.00 -18.37
CA GLU A 556 24.06 -13.82 -19.56
C GLU A 556 25.56 -13.99 -19.21
N VAL A 557 25.99 -13.46 -18.06
CA VAL A 557 27.35 -13.72 -17.52
C VAL A 557 27.54 -15.17 -17.10
N GLY A 558 26.46 -15.89 -16.83
CA GLY A 558 26.43 -17.27 -16.35
C GLY A 558 26.61 -17.42 -14.84
N ALA A 559 26.71 -16.32 -14.07
CA ALA A 559 26.84 -16.38 -12.62
C ALA A 559 25.55 -16.86 -11.95
N GLU A 560 24.38 -16.53 -12.54
CA GLU A 560 23.05 -16.94 -12.07
C GLU A 560 22.83 -16.70 -10.55
N ALA A 561 23.43 -15.63 -10.04
CA ALA A 561 23.40 -15.26 -8.63
C ALA A 561 22.12 -14.53 -8.22
N LEU A 562 21.46 -13.88 -9.19
CA LEU A 562 20.21 -13.15 -8.99
C LEU A 562 19.06 -13.98 -9.54
N LYS A 563 18.03 -14.20 -8.72
CA LYS A 563 16.78 -14.85 -9.12
C LYS A 563 15.60 -13.95 -8.75
N MET A 564 14.69 -13.74 -9.69
CA MET A 564 13.45 -12.99 -9.45
C MET A 564 12.23 -13.86 -9.71
N VAL A 565 11.12 -13.50 -9.07
CA VAL A 565 9.81 -14.16 -9.23
C VAL A 565 8.74 -13.10 -9.46
N GLU A 566 7.71 -13.50 -10.20
CA GLU A 566 6.56 -12.64 -10.45
C GLU A 566 5.59 -12.70 -9.27
N THR A 567 5.21 -11.53 -8.76
CA THR A 567 4.16 -11.37 -7.75
C THR A 567 2.78 -11.58 -8.36
N LYS A 568 1.75 -11.80 -7.52
CA LYS A 568 0.35 -11.87 -8.00
C LYS A 568 -0.09 -10.64 -8.80
N GLY A 569 0.50 -9.46 -8.51
CA GLY A 569 0.26 -8.21 -9.24
C GLY A 569 1.08 -8.04 -10.52
N GLY A 570 1.70 -9.11 -11.05
CA GLY A 570 2.43 -9.09 -12.33
C GLY A 570 3.72 -8.25 -12.31
N ARG A 571 4.31 -8.04 -11.12
CA ARG A 571 5.58 -7.33 -10.92
C ARG A 571 6.67 -8.31 -10.49
N MET A 572 7.89 -8.20 -11.03
CA MET A 572 9.01 -9.02 -10.56
C MET A 572 9.60 -8.48 -9.25
N VAL A 573 9.97 -9.39 -8.36
CA VAL A 573 10.76 -9.12 -7.14
C VAL A 573 11.85 -10.16 -6.96
N PHE A 574 12.91 -9.82 -6.22
CA PHE A 574 13.95 -10.79 -5.88
C PHE A 574 13.33 -11.94 -5.07
N LYS A 575 13.58 -13.18 -5.51
CA LYS A 575 13.07 -14.38 -4.86
C LYS A 575 13.75 -14.62 -3.53
N ASP A 576 15.05 -14.41 -3.51
CA ASP A 576 15.92 -14.57 -2.36
C ASP A 576 17.04 -13.53 -2.43
N PHE A 577 17.57 -13.19 -1.26
CA PHE A 577 18.72 -12.30 -1.11
C PHE A 577 19.97 -13.06 -0.65
N THR A 578 19.85 -14.37 -0.40
CA THR A 578 20.90 -15.22 0.16
C THR A 578 21.72 -15.94 -0.92
N THR A 579 21.15 -16.31 -2.07
CA THR A 579 21.90 -16.92 -3.18
C THR A 579 23.09 -16.08 -3.66
N PRO A 580 22.98 -14.74 -3.76
CA PRO A 580 24.14 -13.93 -4.13
C PRO A 580 25.31 -14.05 -3.15
N ALA A 581 25.05 -14.39 -1.89
CA ALA A 581 26.11 -14.61 -0.91
C ALA A 581 27.04 -15.75 -1.31
N GLU A 582 26.61 -16.71 -2.13
CA GLU A 582 27.43 -17.83 -2.61
C GLU A 582 27.88 -17.62 -4.06
N LYS A 583 26.94 -17.22 -4.93
CA LYS A 583 27.15 -17.21 -6.38
C LYS A 583 27.63 -15.88 -6.95
N CYS A 584 27.46 -14.77 -6.23
CA CYS A 584 27.84 -13.47 -6.77
C CYS A 584 29.35 -13.37 -6.93
N ILE A 585 29.78 -13.04 -8.16
CA ILE A 585 31.18 -12.86 -8.52
C ILE A 585 31.61 -11.38 -8.53
N GLY A 586 30.72 -10.43 -8.27
CA GLY A 586 31.07 -9.00 -8.24
C GLY A 586 31.52 -8.44 -9.61
N CYS A 587 30.90 -8.91 -10.70
CA CYS A 587 31.25 -8.45 -12.06
C CYS A 587 30.63 -7.09 -12.44
N GLY A 588 29.59 -6.64 -11.72
CA GLY A 588 28.92 -5.37 -12.00
C GLY A 588 27.94 -5.38 -13.19
N ALA A 589 27.74 -6.49 -13.89
CA ALA A 589 26.83 -6.56 -15.05
C ALA A 589 25.37 -6.20 -14.68
N CYS A 590 24.96 -6.48 -13.44
CA CYS A 590 23.62 -6.14 -12.96
C CYS A 590 23.45 -4.63 -12.69
N THR A 591 24.49 -3.93 -12.22
CA THR A 591 24.42 -2.48 -11.97
C THR A 591 24.45 -1.70 -13.29
N SER A 592 25.24 -2.13 -14.28
CA SER A 592 25.32 -1.44 -15.58
C SER A 592 23.99 -1.45 -16.35
N VAL A 593 23.15 -2.47 -16.14
CA VAL A 593 21.83 -2.54 -16.78
C VAL A 593 20.70 -1.98 -15.92
N CYS A 594 20.93 -1.71 -14.63
CA CYS A 594 19.88 -1.21 -13.74
C CYS A 594 19.49 0.23 -14.10
N PRO A 595 18.21 0.51 -14.45
CA PRO A 595 17.80 1.85 -14.85
C PRO A 595 17.61 2.81 -13.65
N THR A 596 17.52 2.30 -12.42
CA THR A 596 17.12 3.08 -11.24
C THR A 596 18.14 3.10 -10.11
N GLY A 597 19.30 2.47 -10.28
CA GLY A 597 20.30 2.35 -9.21
C GLY A 597 19.87 1.45 -8.04
N ALA A 598 18.84 0.62 -8.22
CA ALA A 598 18.37 -0.33 -7.21
C ALA A 598 19.38 -1.42 -6.82
N ILE A 599 20.39 -1.66 -7.68
CA ILE A 599 21.50 -2.58 -7.42
C ILE A 599 22.81 -1.85 -7.69
N ILE A 600 23.71 -1.92 -6.70
CA ILE A 600 24.98 -1.22 -6.69
C ILE A 600 26.08 -2.27 -6.51
N VAL A 601 27.17 -2.13 -7.28
CA VAL A 601 28.41 -2.88 -7.08
C VAL A 601 29.54 -1.87 -6.99
N GLU A 602 30.09 -1.69 -5.79
CA GLU A 602 31.12 -0.69 -5.52
C GLU A 602 32.29 -1.27 -4.73
N ASP A 603 33.47 -0.67 -4.90
CA ASP A 603 34.67 -1.01 -4.17
C ASP A 603 34.83 -0.04 -2.99
N ARG A 604 34.79 -0.53 -1.75
CA ARG A 604 34.89 0.26 -0.51
C ARG A 604 35.68 -0.51 0.56
N ASP A 605 36.59 0.17 1.24
CA ASP A 605 37.41 -0.38 2.34
C ASP A 605 38.16 -1.68 1.99
N GLY A 606 38.63 -1.81 0.74
CA GLY A 606 39.33 -3.01 0.26
C GLY A 606 38.40 -4.19 -0.12
N PHE A 607 37.09 -3.97 -0.16
CA PHE A 607 36.11 -4.97 -0.56
C PHE A 607 35.26 -4.51 -1.75
N ARG A 608 34.88 -5.45 -2.60
CA ARG A 608 33.77 -5.29 -3.53
C ARG A 608 32.47 -5.64 -2.83
N ILE A 609 31.56 -4.68 -2.73
CA ILE A 609 30.26 -4.80 -2.09
C ILE A 609 29.20 -4.82 -3.17
N THR A 610 28.36 -5.85 -3.17
CA THR A 610 27.14 -5.92 -3.98
C THR A 610 25.96 -5.67 -3.07
N GLU A 611 25.19 -4.63 -3.39
CA GLU A 611 24.02 -4.20 -2.63
C GLU A 611 22.76 -4.24 -3.50
N ILE A 612 21.66 -4.76 -2.94
CA ILE A 612 20.33 -4.74 -3.57
C ILE A 612 19.38 -3.98 -2.65
N THR A 613 18.98 -2.77 -3.04
CA THR A 613 18.06 -1.90 -2.28
C THR A 613 18.39 -1.80 -0.78
N GLY A 614 19.66 -1.53 -0.42
CA GLY A 614 20.14 -1.51 0.97
C GLY A 614 20.68 -2.83 1.49
N THR A 615 20.36 -3.94 0.84
CA THR A 615 20.74 -5.27 1.31
C THR A 615 22.15 -5.59 0.85
N ILE A 616 23.10 -5.71 1.77
CA ILE A 616 24.45 -6.17 1.43
C ILE A 616 24.39 -7.68 1.18
N VAL A 617 24.25 -8.08 -0.09
CA VAL A 617 24.09 -9.48 -0.47
C VAL A 617 25.43 -10.20 -0.65
N ARG A 618 26.52 -9.45 -0.85
CA ARG A 618 27.88 -10.02 -0.94
C ARG A 618 28.93 -8.96 -0.62
N LYS A 619 29.95 -9.35 0.15
CA LYS A 619 31.18 -8.58 0.40
C LYS A 619 32.38 -9.46 0.05
N GLN A 620 33.24 -9.02 -0.87
CA GLN A 620 34.33 -9.82 -1.43
C GLN A 620 35.66 -9.08 -1.29
N PRO A 621 36.74 -9.73 -0.82
CA PRO A 621 38.04 -9.07 -0.77
C PRO A 621 38.53 -8.75 -2.18
N LEU A 622 39.09 -7.56 -2.35
CA LEU A 622 39.74 -7.14 -3.58
C LEU A 622 41.16 -7.71 -3.65
N GLN A 623 41.59 -8.01 -4.87
CA GLN A 623 42.94 -8.40 -5.22
C GLN A 623 43.48 -7.44 -6.27
N VAL A 624 44.78 -7.22 -6.29
CA VAL A 624 45.46 -6.34 -7.25
C VAL A 624 46.04 -7.17 -8.38
N CYS A 625 45.79 -6.76 -9.61
CA CYS A 625 46.35 -7.41 -10.80
C CYS A 625 47.86 -7.18 -10.89
N SER A 626 48.65 -8.25 -10.96
CA SER A 626 50.11 -8.16 -11.13
C SER A 626 50.53 -7.63 -12.51
N CYS A 627 49.63 -7.64 -13.50
CA CYS A 627 49.89 -7.15 -14.85
C CYS A 627 49.49 -5.68 -15.07
N CYS A 628 48.30 -5.28 -14.61
CA CYS A 628 47.76 -3.94 -14.89
C CYS A 628 47.51 -3.08 -13.65
N GLY A 629 47.73 -3.60 -12.43
CA GLY A 629 47.51 -2.86 -11.18
C GLY A 629 46.04 -2.67 -10.77
N GLU A 630 45.08 -3.00 -11.63
CA GLU A 630 43.64 -2.85 -11.34
C GLU A 630 43.15 -3.83 -10.25
N THR A 631 42.17 -3.40 -9.47
CA THR A 631 41.52 -4.23 -8.45
C THR A 631 40.41 -5.11 -9.04
N PHE A 632 40.32 -6.35 -8.57
CA PHE A 632 39.27 -7.28 -8.98
C PHE A 632 38.86 -8.19 -7.81
N SER A 633 37.64 -8.74 -7.86
CA SER A 633 37.16 -9.65 -6.82
C SER A 633 37.82 -11.03 -6.94
N ALA A 634 38.20 -11.63 -5.81
CA ALA A 634 38.79 -12.96 -5.77
C ALA A 634 37.86 -14.04 -6.41
N SER A 635 36.54 -13.91 -6.22
CA SER A 635 35.57 -14.87 -6.79
C SER A 635 35.41 -14.73 -8.30
N ALA A 636 35.52 -13.52 -8.89
CA ALA A 636 35.52 -13.38 -10.34
C ALA A 636 36.68 -14.13 -10.97
N ARG A 637 37.88 -14.04 -10.37
CA ARG A 637 39.04 -14.83 -10.81
C ARG A 637 38.74 -16.32 -10.74
N GLN A 638 38.28 -16.84 -9.60
CA GLN A 638 37.97 -18.26 -9.45
C GLN A 638 36.92 -18.76 -10.44
N TYR A 639 35.87 -17.97 -10.69
CA TYR A 639 34.85 -18.28 -11.67
C TYR A 639 35.42 -18.43 -13.09
N HIS A 640 36.24 -17.47 -13.54
CA HIS A 640 36.91 -17.55 -14.83
C HIS A 640 37.91 -18.71 -14.91
N LYS A 641 38.61 -19.05 -13.80
CA LYS A 641 39.47 -20.25 -13.75
C LYS A 641 38.70 -21.55 -14.04
N THR A 642 37.42 -21.63 -13.68
CA THR A 642 36.62 -22.87 -13.77
C THR A 642 35.82 -23.02 -15.06
N ARG A 643 35.44 -21.93 -15.75
CA ARG A 643 34.60 -21.98 -16.96
C ARG A 643 35.37 -21.78 -18.27
N ASP A 644 36.54 -21.18 -18.18
CA ASP A 644 37.31 -20.72 -19.32
C ASP A 644 38.50 -21.69 -19.49
N THR A 645 38.80 -22.13 -20.71
CA THR A 645 39.96 -23.00 -21.04
C THR A 645 41.28 -22.22 -20.93
N LEU A 646 41.44 -21.45 -19.85
CA LEU A 646 42.67 -20.75 -19.51
C LEU A 646 43.71 -21.82 -19.17
N GLY A 647 44.76 -21.91 -19.99
CA GLY A 647 45.83 -22.89 -19.78
C GLY A 647 46.42 -22.79 -18.37
N LYS A 648 46.85 -23.94 -17.79
CA LYS A 648 47.34 -24.04 -16.40
C LYS A 648 48.30 -22.91 -15.96
N LYS A 649 49.17 -22.41 -16.85
CA LYS A 649 50.11 -21.30 -16.60
C LYS A 649 49.43 -19.98 -16.19
N VAL A 650 48.27 -19.64 -16.78
CA VAL A 650 47.54 -18.39 -16.48
C VAL A 650 46.90 -18.43 -15.08
N LEU A 651 46.77 -19.62 -14.49
CA LEU A 651 46.14 -19.81 -13.18
C LEU A 651 47.09 -19.51 -12.00
N GLU A 652 48.40 -19.53 -12.22
CA GLU A 652 49.42 -19.32 -11.19
C GLU A 652 49.65 -17.83 -10.89
N GLU A 653 49.49 -16.95 -11.88
CA GLU A 653 49.68 -15.50 -11.74
C GLU A 653 48.43 -14.78 -11.18
N MET A 654 48.65 -13.66 -10.48
CA MET A 654 47.60 -12.83 -9.87
C MET A 654 47.02 -11.84 -10.90
N LEU A 655 46.35 -12.37 -11.91
CA LEU A 655 45.81 -11.60 -13.03
C LEU A 655 44.30 -11.33 -12.89
N CYS A 656 43.86 -10.13 -13.30
CA CYS A 656 42.45 -9.85 -13.48
C CYS A 656 41.88 -10.61 -14.71
N PRO A 657 40.55 -10.79 -14.83
CA PRO A 657 39.94 -11.54 -15.94
C PRO A 657 40.29 -11.03 -17.34
N ALA A 658 40.52 -9.72 -17.51
CA ALA A 658 40.93 -9.15 -18.78
C ALA A 658 42.36 -9.55 -19.16
N CYS A 659 43.33 -9.34 -18.24
CA CYS A 659 44.72 -9.74 -18.43
C CYS A 659 44.86 -11.25 -18.62
N ALA A 660 44.11 -12.05 -17.84
CA ALA A 660 44.10 -13.50 -17.97
C ALA A 660 43.65 -13.96 -19.38
N ARG A 661 42.60 -13.37 -19.94
CA ARG A 661 42.14 -13.68 -21.31
C ARG A 661 43.17 -13.29 -22.37
N ILE A 662 43.78 -12.11 -22.25
CA ILE A 662 44.83 -11.65 -23.16
C ILE A 662 46.03 -12.60 -23.13
N GLN A 663 46.47 -12.99 -21.93
CA GLN A 663 47.63 -13.87 -21.76
C GLN A 663 47.33 -15.30 -22.21
N SER A 664 46.12 -15.80 -21.97
CA SER A 664 45.69 -17.09 -22.51
C SER A 664 45.65 -17.09 -24.04
N ALA A 665 45.11 -16.02 -24.66
CA ALA A 665 45.11 -15.88 -26.12
C ALA A 665 46.53 -15.83 -26.71
N LYS A 666 47.47 -15.17 -26.04
CA LYS A 666 48.90 -15.19 -26.40
C LYS A 666 49.47 -16.62 -26.31
N SER A 667 49.22 -17.33 -25.21
CA SER A 667 49.70 -18.70 -25.02
C SER A 667 49.13 -19.71 -26.03
N MET A 668 47.86 -19.53 -26.44
CA MET A 668 47.24 -20.35 -27.49
C MET A 668 47.87 -20.09 -28.86
N LYS A 669 48.18 -18.83 -29.19
CA LYS A 669 48.92 -18.48 -30.41
C LYS A 669 50.33 -19.06 -30.42
N GLU A 670 51.03 -19.02 -29.29
CA GLU A 670 52.38 -19.62 -29.16
C GLU A 670 52.33 -21.15 -29.31
N MET A 671 51.33 -21.83 -28.74
CA MET A 671 51.14 -23.27 -28.93
C MET A 671 50.75 -23.64 -30.37
N GLN A 672 49.89 -22.86 -31.02
CA GLN A 672 49.57 -23.06 -32.45
C GLN A 672 50.79 -22.86 -33.35
N TRP A 673 51.62 -21.86 -33.04
CA TRP A 673 52.86 -21.61 -33.78
C TRP A 673 53.88 -22.74 -33.58
N MET A 674 54.04 -23.24 -32.34
CA MET A 674 54.90 -24.41 -32.07
C MET A 674 54.37 -25.68 -32.74
N ALA A 675 53.05 -25.90 -32.79
CA ALA A 675 52.44 -27.05 -33.46
C ALA A 675 52.51 -26.99 -35.00
N GLN A 676 52.88 -25.85 -35.58
CA GLN A 676 53.18 -25.69 -37.01
C GLN A 676 54.68 -25.86 -37.32
N LEU A 677 55.53 -25.86 -36.30
CA LEU A 677 56.99 -26.05 -36.40
C LEU A 677 57.41 -27.52 -36.19
N PHE A 678 56.51 -28.35 -35.66
CA PHE A 678 56.60 -29.81 -35.59
C PHE A 678 55.59 -30.42 -36.56
#